data_AF-A0A0F6CKK5-F1
#
_entry.id   AF-A0A0F6CKK5-F1
#
_cell.length_a   1.000
_cell.length_b   1.000
_cell.length_c   1.000
_cell.angle_alpha   90.00
_cell.angle_beta   90.00
_cell.angle_gamma   90.00
#
_symmetry.space_group_name_H-M   'P 1'
#
loop_
_entity.id
_entity.type
_entity.pdbx_description
1 polymer ?
#
loop_
_entity_poly.entity_id
_entity_poly.type
_entity_poly.pdbx_seq_one_letter_code
_entity_poly.pdbx_strand_id
1 'polypeptide(L)'
;MKRKNILKFVSLLGIGSFVMLAAASCTTPVNPTPNPTPTPNPEPNPGGGGGMSDGNTNPGNGGGMMGDNPNPGNTTPEQQLAAARKTLTDLLGTENTNVALYADYANIQSNLSTAYMTAKTASENTNATLDNLRSASTTLQAAIDKAASDKRAFDSANQSLLAAYNNLKTTLQSKTTSLEGLSENKYSSIKNHLSKLFDAGSAITAKTLDPTMGTVPKVQSVTKANEDITTAVSKLTEWKTNADKFNDFEKKSLSKEKLESTNDTAHNQEQPANWSFVGYSVDITTGSASNSQNPPNWNFAQRKVWTSETTRNNGSTDLVSNPTVPTDVSWIYSLTGQGAKYTLEFTYYGPSRAFLYFPYKLVKASDEVELQYKLNDADPKAIEFKKSSATQAPASESETSSSTEQRQPAGSTPTAPERRAAESSADSNPTNQENSQSNQAAPEASAMNETPTVDGINVAKVTLTDLKFGSNTIELSVPTTAEEGTSKVAPMIGNMYITSNDQNQRKIYNEIFGNTSNDSTSVTVDLLKGYSLASGWSTYVGEFKRLTGANQTVSDSQTSAPSYLVGFIAGSGQRTVNNVSNIIRNPNIAGQKRTLAIYVNAPSDGQYGISGTYISNTSNRSLKFQTETDDANSVTITVKAKTAWTELQTFNTSDMMVVQNNHTRTLHLKQGLNKIVISGSNDTPFIGNLTFTLNNTPSSNSES
;
A
#
# COMPACT_ATOMS: atom_id res chain seq x y z
N MET A 1 -41.45 -28.45 -24.97
CA MET A 1 -40.20 -29.12 -25.41
C MET A 1 -39.38 -28.10 -26.20
N LYS A 2 -38.07 -27.89 -26.05
CA LYS A 2 -37.01 -28.57 -25.26
C LYS A 2 -36.12 -27.49 -24.60
N ARG A 3 -35.66 -27.70 -23.35
CA ARG A 3 -34.57 -26.87 -22.76
C ARG A 3 -33.23 -27.39 -23.29
N LYS A 4 -32.30 -26.51 -23.68
CA LYS A 4 -30.92 -26.89 -24.06
C LYS A 4 -30.02 -26.88 -22.83
N ASN A 5 -29.40 -28.01 -22.52
CA ASN A 5 -28.35 -28.08 -21.50
C ASN A 5 -27.06 -27.46 -22.04
N ILE A 6 -26.44 -26.56 -21.29
CA ILE A 6 -25.04 -26.19 -21.47
C ILE A 6 -24.23 -26.98 -20.44
N LEU A 7 -23.40 -27.89 -20.92
CA LEU A 7 -22.51 -28.72 -20.12
C LEU A 7 -21.16 -27.99 -20.03
N LYS A 8 -20.79 -27.50 -18.83
CA LYS A 8 -19.45 -26.95 -18.60
C LYS A 8 -18.51 -28.07 -18.16
N PHE A 9 -17.51 -28.37 -18.98
CA PHE A 9 -16.37 -29.19 -18.56
C PHE A 9 -15.57 -28.43 -17.50
N VAL A 10 -15.50 -28.97 -16.29
CA VAL A 10 -14.50 -28.58 -15.29
C VAL A 10 -13.41 -29.64 -15.30
N SER A 11 -12.17 -29.20 -15.50
CA SER A 11 -10.98 -30.03 -15.49
C SER A 11 -10.82 -30.77 -14.15
N LEU A 12 -11.04 -32.08 -14.15
CA LEU A 12 -10.89 -32.93 -12.97
C LEU A 12 -9.40 -33.31 -12.77
N LEU A 13 -8.63 -32.42 -12.14
CA LEU A 13 -7.26 -32.69 -11.72
C LEU A 13 -7.19 -32.98 -10.21
N GLY A 14 -7.21 -34.27 -9.89
CA GLY A 14 -6.54 -34.87 -8.72
C GLY A 14 -6.67 -34.21 -7.35
N ILE A 15 -7.85 -34.28 -6.71
CA ILE A 15 -7.95 -34.26 -5.24
C ILE A 15 -8.82 -35.44 -4.79
N GLY A 16 -8.19 -36.60 -4.59
CA GLY A 16 -8.83 -37.82 -4.08
C GLY A 16 -9.01 -37.80 -2.56
N SER A 17 -9.70 -36.78 -2.03
CA SER A 17 -10.03 -36.72 -0.60
C SER A 17 -11.33 -37.46 -0.33
N PHE A 18 -11.24 -38.73 0.09
CA PHE A 18 -12.36 -39.43 0.69
C PHE A 18 -12.72 -38.77 2.03
N VAL A 19 -13.86 -38.09 2.09
CA VAL A 19 -14.44 -37.60 3.34
C VAL A 19 -14.97 -38.80 4.12
N MET A 20 -14.19 -39.32 5.06
CA MET A 20 -14.76 -40.11 6.15
C MET A 20 -15.51 -39.16 7.09
N LEU A 21 -16.83 -39.38 7.18
CA LEU A 21 -17.70 -38.69 8.12
C LEU A 21 -17.40 -39.21 9.54
N ALA A 22 -16.49 -38.55 10.25
CA ALA A 22 -16.27 -38.82 11.66
C ALA A 22 -17.50 -38.39 12.47
N ALA A 23 -18.11 -39.33 13.20
CA ALA A 23 -19.20 -39.02 14.11
C ALA A 23 -18.67 -38.16 15.27
N ALA A 24 -19.23 -36.95 15.43
CA ALA A 24 -18.89 -36.09 16.55
C ALA A 24 -19.40 -36.69 17.85
N SER A 25 -18.48 -37.06 18.75
CA SER A 25 -18.81 -37.39 20.14
C SER A 25 -18.67 -36.14 20.98
N CYS A 26 -19.79 -35.61 21.50
CA CYS A 26 -19.80 -34.44 22.36
C CYS A 26 -19.24 -34.79 23.75
N THR A 27 -18.09 -34.23 24.11
CA THR A 27 -17.56 -34.29 25.48
C THR A 27 -18.20 -33.18 26.33
N THR A 28 -19.02 -33.56 27.31
CA THR A 28 -19.41 -32.67 28.41
C THR A 28 -18.28 -32.56 29.46
N PRO A 29 -18.12 -31.42 30.14
CA PRO A 29 -17.06 -31.22 31.12
C PRO A 29 -17.37 -31.89 32.47
N VAL A 30 -16.34 -32.44 33.12
CA VAL A 30 -16.38 -32.93 34.51
C VAL A 30 -15.83 -31.89 35.48
N ASN A 31 -16.50 -31.74 36.63
CA ASN A 31 -16.03 -31.03 37.83
C ASN A 31 -16.53 -31.84 39.06
N PRO A 32 -16.05 -31.64 40.32
CA PRO A 32 -15.47 -32.73 41.07
C PRO A 32 -16.41 -33.35 42.12
N THR A 33 -16.04 -34.53 42.59
CA THR A 33 -16.75 -35.33 43.59
C THR A 33 -16.69 -34.72 45.01
N PRO A 34 -17.79 -34.68 45.78
CA PRO A 34 -17.76 -34.39 47.22
C PRO A 34 -17.49 -35.66 48.07
N ASN A 35 -16.81 -35.45 49.20
CA ASN A 35 -16.33 -36.47 50.14
C ASN A 35 -17.41 -36.93 51.16
N PRO A 36 -17.46 -38.21 51.57
CA PRO A 36 -18.19 -38.68 52.75
C PRO A 36 -17.28 -39.06 53.94
N THR A 37 -17.71 -38.69 55.16
CA THR A 37 -17.08 -38.99 56.47
C THR A 37 -17.72 -40.25 57.15
N PRO A 38 -17.19 -40.81 58.27
CA PRO A 38 -16.93 -42.27 58.32
C PRO A 38 -17.50 -43.05 59.54
N THR A 39 -17.02 -44.30 59.70
CA THR A 39 -17.04 -45.22 60.89
C THR A 39 -18.24 -46.18 61.08
N PRO A 40 -18.13 -47.29 61.88
CA PRO A 40 -16.95 -47.91 62.52
C PRO A 40 -16.73 -49.43 62.25
N ASN A 41 -15.59 -49.96 62.71
CA ASN A 41 -15.15 -51.37 62.73
C ASN A 41 -15.69 -52.15 63.96
N PRO A 42 -15.91 -53.49 63.90
CA PRO A 42 -15.01 -54.48 64.55
C PRO A 42 -14.93 -55.86 63.81
N GLU A 43 -14.08 -56.86 64.08
CA GLU A 43 -12.81 -57.06 64.84
C GLU A 43 -12.11 -58.38 64.37
N PRO A 44 -10.83 -58.68 64.74
CA PRO A 44 -10.05 -59.80 64.17
C PRO A 44 -9.76 -60.99 65.13
N ASN A 45 -9.65 -62.24 64.61
CA ASN A 45 -8.73 -63.28 65.13
C ASN A 45 -8.61 -64.56 64.23
N PRO A 46 -7.74 -65.58 64.49
CA PRO A 46 -6.86 -66.10 63.43
C PRO A 46 -6.74 -67.64 63.34
N GLY A 47 -5.76 -68.11 62.56
CA GLY A 47 -5.28 -69.51 62.53
C GLY A 47 -5.67 -70.25 61.24
N GLY A 48 -4.88 -71.18 60.72
CA GLY A 48 -3.54 -71.63 61.13
C GLY A 48 -3.13 -72.90 60.35
N GLY A 49 -1.87 -73.34 60.48
CA GLY A 49 -1.37 -74.60 59.91
C GLY A 49 -0.67 -74.46 58.54
N GLY A 50 0.48 -75.12 58.40
CA GLY A 50 1.29 -75.10 57.17
C GLY A 50 1.26 -76.42 56.39
N GLY A 51 2.05 -76.50 55.31
CA GLY A 51 2.18 -77.67 54.44
C GLY A 51 3.15 -77.38 53.28
N MET A 52 3.77 -78.41 52.71
CA MET A 52 4.90 -78.27 51.76
C MET A 52 4.55 -78.59 50.29
N SER A 53 5.37 -78.03 49.40
CA SER A 53 5.81 -78.56 48.09
C SER A 53 4.89 -78.56 46.85
N ASP A 54 5.56 -78.17 45.74
CA ASP A 54 5.45 -78.59 44.33
C ASP A 54 4.11 -78.55 43.59
N GLY A 55 4.05 -77.76 42.50
CA GLY A 55 2.95 -77.83 41.54
C GLY A 55 2.98 -76.76 40.43
N ASN A 56 3.36 -77.17 39.22
CA ASN A 56 3.13 -76.48 37.95
C ASN A 56 1.70 -75.93 37.80
N THR A 57 1.53 -74.64 37.47
CA THR A 57 0.24 -74.11 36.97
C THR A 57 0.38 -73.11 35.82
N ASN A 58 -0.09 -73.53 34.65
CA ASN A 58 -0.71 -72.66 33.65
C ASN A 58 -2.20 -72.47 34.02
N PRO A 59 -2.76 -71.26 33.84
CA PRO A 59 -4.02 -71.09 33.09
C PRO A 59 -3.91 -69.92 32.08
N GLY A 60 -4.39 -69.99 30.83
CA GLY A 60 -5.80 -70.22 30.44
C GLY A 60 -6.65 -68.96 30.72
N ASN A 61 -7.44 -68.38 29.82
CA ASN A 61 -7.81 -68.65 28.42
C ASN A 61 -8.39 -67.34 27.81
N GLY A 62 -8.36 -67.17 26.50
CA GLY A 62 -8.90 -65.99 25.79
C GLY A 62 -9.35 -66.25 24.36
N GLY A 63 -9.85 -67.46 24.08
CA GLY A 63 -10.21 -67.90 22.73
C GLY A 63 -11.44 -67.19 22.12
N GLY A 64 -11.22 -66.42 21.06
CA GLY A 64 -12.26 -65.85 20.19
C GLY A 64 -12.66 -66.78 19.05
N MET A 65 -13.50 -67.78 19.36
CA MET A 65 -14.42 -68.47 18.44
C MET A 65 -13.97 -68.79 17.00
N MET A 66 -13.21 -69.89 16.83
CA MET A 66 -13.38 -70.76 15.64
C MET A 66 -14.64 -71.63 15.83
N GLY A 67 -15.80 -70.98 15.77
CA GLY A 67 -17.11 -71.57 16.05
C GLY A 67 -17.89 -71.93 14.79
N ASP A 68 -17.43 -72.94 14.04
CA ASP A 68 -18.23 -73.76 13.11
C ASP A 68 -17.39 -74.95 12.60
N ASN A 69 -16.98 -75.83 13.52
CA ASN A 69 -16.43 -77.14 13.17
C ASN A 69 -17.52 -78.21 13.38
N PRO A 70 -18.21 -78.68 12.33
CA PRO A 70 -19.15 -79.79 12.46
C PRO A 70 -18.39 -81.10 12.64
N ASN A 71 -18.22 -81.51 13.90
CA ASN A 71 -17.88 -82.87 14.35
C ASN A 71 -16.63 -83.55 13.70
N PRO A 72 -15.52 -83.79 14.43
CA PRO A 72 -14.26 -84.32 13.86
C PRO A 72 -14.33 -85.68 13.12
N GLY A 73 -15.46 -86.38 13.13
CA GLY A 73 -15.62 -87.71 12.54
C GLY A 73 -16.26 -87.77 11.15
N ASN A 74 -16.76 -86.68 10.54
CA ASN A 74 -17.44 -86.77 9.25
C ASN A 74 -17.48 -85.46 8.41
N THR A 75 -16.34 -84.80 8.21
CA THR A 75 -16.23 -83.72 7.20
C THR A 75 -15.64 -84.25 5.91
N THR A 76 -16.33 -84.07 4.79
CA THR A 76 -15.79 -84.48 3.48
C THR A 76 -14.71 -83.50 3.01
N PRO A 77 -13.77 -83.90 2.12
CA PRO A 77 -12.75 -83.00 1.59
C PRO A 77 -13.33 -81.72 0.96
N GLU A 78 -14.51 -81.82 0.34
CA GLU A 78 -15.23 -80.71 -0.27
C GLU A 78 -15.73 -79.71 0.78
N GLN A 79 -16.22 -80.19 1.93
CA GLN A 79 -16.64 -79.34 3.05
C GLN A 79 -15.44 -78.61 3.67
N GLN A 80 -14.31 -79.30 3.83
CA GLN A 80 -13.08 -78.67 4.32
C GLN A 80 -12.54 -77.61 3.35
N LEU A 81 -12.60 -77.88 2.04
CA LEU A 81 -12.20 -76.94 0.99
C LEU A 81 -13.12 -75.71 0.97
N ALA A 82 -14.44 -75.91 1.08
CA ALA A 82 -15.41 -74.83 1.15
C ALA A 82 -15.22 -73.97 2.40
N ALA A 83 -14.98 -74.57 3.57
CA ALA A 83 -14.67 -73.86 4.81
C ALA A 83 -13.39 -73.02 4.69
N ALA A 84 -12.30 -73.59 4.16
CA ALA A 84 -11.05 -72.85 3.94
C ALA A 84 -11.23 -71.69 2.94
N ARG A 85 -12.04 -71.88 1.88
CA ARG A 85 -12.36 -70.82 0.91
C ARG A 85 -13.22 -69.71 1.54
N LYS A 86 -14.14 -70.05 2.45
CA LYS A 86 -14.90 -69.08 3.26
C LYS A 86 -13.96 -68.28 4.16
N THR A 87 -13.10 -68.93 4.97
CA THR A 87 -12.15 -68.23 5.86
C THR A 87 -11.25 -67.24 5.11
N LEU A 88 -10.73 -67.63 3.94
CA LEU A 88 -9.94 -66.73 3.10
C LEU A 88 -10.76 -65.55 2.59
N THR A 89 -12.02 -65.78 2.20
CA THR A 89 -12.93 -64.73 1.72
C THR A 89 -13.33 -63.76 2.84
N ASP A 90 -13.60 -64.26 4.04
CA ASP A 90 -13.91 -63.45 5.23
C ASP A 90 -12.71 -62.56 5.61
N LEU A 91 -11.48 -63.09 5.54
CA LEU A 91 -10.25 -62.30 5.72
C LEU A 91 -10.09 -61.23 4.63
N LEU A 92 -10.28 -61.58 3.35
CA LEU A 92 -10.22 -60.62 2.24
C LEU A 92 -11.26 -59.49 2.40
N GLY A 93 -12.44 -59.77 2.98
CA GLY A 93 -13.45 -58.78 3.32
C GLY A 93 -12.99 -57.66 4.28
N THR A 94 -11.86 -57.85 4.97
CA THR A 94 -11.28 -56.85 5.89
C THR A 94 -10.34 -55.83 5.22
N GLU A 95 -9.99 -56.02 3.94
CA GLU A 95 -8.94 -55.26 3.21
C GLU A 95 -9.07 -53.75 3.39
N ASN A 96 -10.24 -53.18 3.06
CA ASN A 96 -10.47 -51.73 3.13
C ASN A 96 -10.24 -51.15 4.52
N THR A 97 -10.64 -51.86 5.57
CA THR A 97 -10.47 -51.41 6.96
C THR A 97 -9.00 -51.51 7.37
N ASN A 98 -8.37 -52.65 7.13
CA ASN A 98 -7.00 -52.89 7.59
C ASN A 98 -5.97 -52.06 6.83
N VAL A 99 -6.10 -51.90 5.50
CA VAL A 99 -5.18 -51.08 4.70
C VAL A 99 -5.33 -49.58 4.99
N ALA A 100 -6.54 -49.10 5.34
CA ALA A 100 -6.77 -47.69 5.66
C ALA A 100 -6.08 -47.24 6.97
N LEU A 101 -5.88 -48.15 7.94
CA LEU A 101 -5.18 -47.84 9.21
C LEU A 101 -3.72 -47.40 9.00
N TYR A 102 -3.12 -47.73 7.87
CA TYR A 102 -1.71 -47.47 7.55
C TYR A 102 -1.52 -46.35 6.52
N ALA A 103 -2.52 -45.49 6.28
CA ALA A 103 -2.42 -44.40 5.30
C ALA A 103 -1.27 -43.40 5.54
N ASP A 104 -0.80 -43.25 6.80
CA ASP A 104 0.40 -42.48 7.15
C ASP A 104 1.69 -43.34 7.20
N TYR A 105 1.66 -44.59 6.74
CA TYR A 105 2.77 -45.56 6.80
C TYR A 105 2.86 -46.30 5.45
N ALA A 106 3.21 -45.60 4.38
CA ALA A 106 3.10 -46.09 3.01
C ALA A 106 3.80 -47.44 2.76
N ASN A 107 4.94 -47.70 3.41
CA ASN A 107 5.65 -48.98 3.31
C ASN A 107 4.89 -50.14 4.00
N ILE A 108 4.44 -49.97 5.24
CA ILE A 108 3.53 -50.95 5.90
C ILE A 108 2.27 -51.16 5.06
N GLN A 109 1.65 -50.08 4.58
CA GLN A 109 0.44 -50.12 3.75
C GLN A 109 0.66 -50.89 2.45
N SER A 110 1.75 -50.62 1.72
CA SER A 110 2.08 -51.29 0.47
C SER A 110 2.32 -52.78 0.67
N ASN A 111 3.09 -53.17 1.71
CA ASN A 111 3.35 -54.57 2.01
C ASN A 111 2.05 -55.33 2.36
N LEU A 112 1.16 -54.70 3.12
CA LEU A 112 -0.15 -55.28 3.47
C LEU A 112 -1.04 -55.44 2.23
N SER A 113 -1.15 -54.40 1.38
CA SER A 113 -1.88 -54.49 0.11
C SER A 113 -1.35 -55.58 -0.81
N THR A 114 -0.03 -55.78 -0.88
CA THR A 114 0.58 -56.89 -1.64
C THR A 114 0.19 -58.26 -1.07
N ALA A 115 0.07 -58.40 0.25
CA ALA A 115 -0.41 -59.64 0.88
C ALA A 115 -1.90 -59.89 0.55
N TYR A 116 -2.76 -58.86 0.60
CA TYR A 116 -4.16 -58.95 0.18
C TYR A 116 -4.32 -59.35 -1.29
N MET A 117 -3.57 -58.72 -2.21
CA MET A 117 -3.57 -59.11 -3.63
C MET A 117 -3.15 -60.58 -3.83
N THR A 118 -2.09 -61.02 -3.12
CA THR A 118 -1.60 -62.40 -3.20
C THR A 118 -2.66 -63.41 -2.71
N ALA A 119 -3.28 -63.11 -1.57
CA ALA A 119 -4.36 -63.91 -0.99
C ALA A 119 -5.61 -63.95 -1.89
N LYS A 120 -5.92 -62.84 -2.58
CA LYS A 120 -7.01 -62.75 -3.56
C LYS A 120 -6.77 -63.66 -4.76
N THR A 121 -5.57 -63.63 -5.35
CA THR A 121 -5.19 -64.55 -6.43
C THR A 121 -5.30 -66.02 -6.01
N ALA A 122 -4.94 -66.35 -4.76
CA ALA A 122 -5.13 -67.71 -4.23
C ALA A 122 -6.62 -68.08 -4.07
N SER A 123 -7.47 -67.15 -3.65
CA SER A 123 -8.92 -67.34 -3.50
C SER A 123 -9.65 -67.50 -4.84
N GLU A 124 -9.23 -66.76 -5.87
CA GLU A 124 -9.80 -66.79 -7.23
C GLU A 124 -9.38 -68.03 -8.03
N ASN A 125 -8.33 -68.74 -7.61
CA ASN A 125 -7.89 -69.98 -8.27
C ASN A 125 -8.89 -71.13 -8.03
N THR A 126 -9.56 -71.56 -9.10
CA THR A 126 -10.54 -72.66 -9.09
C THR A 126 -9.90 -74.01 -8.79
N ASN A 127 -8.61 -74.19 -9.10
CA ASN A 127 -7.84 -75.40 -8.87
C ASN A 127 -7.03 -75.37 -7.55
N ALA A 128 -7.22 -74.35 -6.69
CA ALA A 128 -6.52 -74.25 -5.41
C ALA A 128 -6.88 -75.45 -4.50
N THR A 129 -5.86 -76.12 -3.96
CA THR A 129 -6.03 -77.19 -2.98
C THR A 129 -6.39 -76.64 -1.60
N LEU A 130 -6.81 -77.54 -0.70
CA LEU A 130 -7.07 -77.22 0.70
C LEU A 130 -5.86 -76.56 1.38
N ASP A 131 -4.66 -77.06 1.09
CA ASP A 131 -3.41 -76.52 1.63
C ASP A 131 -3.07 -75.17 1.01
N ASN A 132 -3.34 -74.94 -0.28
CA ASN A 132 -3.16 -73.60 -0.88
C ASN A 132 -4.04 -72.55 -0.17
N LEU A 133 -5.31 -72.86 0.08
CA LEU A 133 -6.25 -71.91 0.72
C LEU A 133 -5.94 -71.69 2.21
N ARG A 134 -5.54 -72.75 2.93
CA ARG A 134 -5.09 -72.64 4.33
C ARG A 134 -3.80 -71.83 4.42
N SER A 135 -2.78 -72.14 3.61
CA SER A 135 -1.52 -71.37 3.57
C SER A 135 -1.75 -69.91 3.20
N ALA A 136 -2.63 -69.60 2.23
CA ALA A 136 -2.98 -68.22 1.89
C ALA A 136 -3.65 -67.49 3.07
N SER A 137 -4.58 -68.14 3.77
CA SER A 137 -5.24 -67.58 4.96
C SER A 137 -4.24 -67.28 6.08
N THR A 138 -3.37 -68.24 6.42
CA THR A 138 -2.32 -68.06 7.42
C THR A 138 -1.32 -66.97 7.03
N THR A 139 -0.94 -66.89 5.76
CA THR A 139 -0.01 -65.87 5.25
C THR A 139 -0.63 -64.47 5.31
N LEU A 140 -1.90 -64.33 4.95
CA LEU A 140 -2.61 -63.04 5.05
C LEU A 140 -2.77 -62.61 6.52
N GLN A 141 -3.18 -63.52 7.41
CA GLN A 141 -3.28 -63.21 8.84
C GLN A 141 -1.93 -62.78 9.42
N ALA A 142 -0.85 -63.50 9.11
CA ALA A 142 0.49 -63.14 9.54
C ALA A 142 0.94 -61.77 9.00
N ALA A 143 0.53 -61.39 7.78
CA ALA A 143 0.80 -60.06 7.23
C ALA A 143 0.02 -58.94 7.95
N ILE A 144 -1.25 -59.19 8.31
CA ILE A 144 -2.07 -58.28 9.11
C ILE A 144 -1.45 -58.07 10.50
N ASP A 145 -1.07 -59.16 11.17
CA ASP A 145 -0.45 -59.12 12.50
C ASP A 145 0.92 -58.44 12.47
N LYS A 146 1.70 -58.68 11.40
CA LYS A 146 3.00 -58.01 11.19
C LYS A 146 2.82 -56.52 10.96
N ALA A 147 1.86 -56.08 10.13
CA ALA A 147 1.60 -54.66 9.90
C ALA A 147 1.26 -53.91 11.21
N ALA A 148 0.46 -54.53 12.08
CA ALA A 148 0.14 -53.98 13.40
C ALA A 148 1.37 -53.93 14.33
N SER A 149 2.27 -54.92 14.23
CA SER A 149 3.51 -54.97 15.00
C SER A 149 4.55 -53.94 14.53
N ASP A 150 4.76 -53.84 13.22
CA ASP A 150 5.67 -52.90 12.58
C ASP A 150 5.29 -51.46 12.93
N LYS A 151 3.98 -51.13 12.90
CA LYS A 151 3.47 -49.82 13.31
C LYS A 151 3.79 -49.52 14.77
N ARG A 152 3.52 -50.46 15.70
CA ARG A 152 3.83 -50.27 17.13
C ARG A 152 5.34 -50.06 17.36
N ALA A 153 6.19 -50.77 16.62
CA ALA A 153 7.64 -50.61 16.69
C ALA A 153 8.08 -49.22 16.17
N PHE A 154 7.54 -48.79 15.03
CA PHE A 154 7.79 -47.45 14.48
C PHE A 154 7.35 -46.36 15.45
N ASP A 155 6.10 -46.41 15.95
CA ASP A 155 5.53 -45.42 16.86
C ASP A 155 6.39 -45.28 18.13
N SER A 156 6.82 -46.41 18.70
CA SER A 156 7.64 -46.46 19.91
C SER A 156 9.03 -45.86 19.71
N ALA A 157 9.64 -46.07 18.54
CA ALA A 157 10.95 -45.51 18.19
C ALA A 157 10.89 -44.02 17.78
N ASN A 158 9.75 -43.52 17.32
CA ASN A 158 9.61 -42.22 16.67
C ASN A 158 8.59 -41.27 17.35
N GLN A 159 8.39 -41.38 18.66
CA GLN A 159 7.35 -40.65 19.41
C GLN A 159 7.34 -39.13 19.13
N SER A 160 8.50 -38.46 19.13
CA SER A 160 8.59 -37.01 18.85
C SER A 160 8.22 -36.65 17.41
N LEU A 161 8.52 -37.53 16.44
CA LEU A 161 8.11 -37.35 15.04
C LEU A 161 6.59 -37.52 14.90
N LEU A 162 6.03 -38.57 15.52
CA LEU A 162 4.59 -38.83 15.51
C LEU A 162 3.81 -37.64 16.10
N ALA A 163 4.26 -37.08 17.22
CA ALA A 163 3.67 -35.89 17.83
C ALA A 163 3.75 -34.66 16.90
N ALA A 164 4.92 -34.35 16.34
CA ALA A 164 5.10 -33.22 15.43
C ALA A 164 4.26 -33.37 14.14
N TYR A 165 4.20 -34.57 13.58
CA TYR A 165 3.46 -34.90 12.36
C TYR A 165 1.95 -34.80 12.55
N ASN A 166 1.42 -35.29 13.68
CA ASN A 166 0.02 -35.16 14.02
C ASN A 166 -0.37 -33.69 14.27
N ASN A 167 0.48 -32.91 14.95
CA ASN A 167 0.27 -31.47 15.11
C ASN A 167 0.20 -30.76 13.75
N LEU A 168 1.15 -31.03 12.85
CA LEU A 168 1.14 -30.48 11.50
C LEU A 168 -0.13 -30.88 10.73
N LYS A 169 -0.56 -32.15 10.78
CA LYS A 169 -1.81 -32.61 10.14
C LYS A 169 -3.04 -31.86 10.67
N THR A 170 -3.14 -31.64 11.98
CA THR A 170 -4.21 -30.83 12.60
C THR A 170 -4.14 -29.38 12.11
N THR A 171 -2.96 -28.77 12.10
CA THR A 171 -2.78 -27.40 11.58
C THR A 171 -3.15 -27.29 10.10
N LEU A 172 -2.81 -28.27 9.25
CA LEU A 172 -3.18 -28.27 7.83
C LEU A 172 -4.71 -28.28 7.58
N GLN A 173 -5.52 -28.82 8.51
CA GLN A 173 -6.98 -28.77 8.40
C GLN A 173 -7.53 -27.34 8.45
N SER A 174 -6.80 -26.40 9.07
CA SER A 174 -7.20 -24.99 9.15
C SER A 174 -7.05 -24.22 7.83
N LYS A 175 -6.42 -24.79 6.79
CA LYS A 175 -6.08 -24.11 5.52
C LYS A 175 -7.21 -23.30 4.92
N THR A 176 -8.41 -23.87 4.81
CA THR A 176 -9.57 -23.19 4.21
C THR A 176 -9.97 -21.95 5.00
N THR A 177 -10.15 -22.08 6.32
CA THR A 177 -10.52 -20.97 7.22
C THR A 177 -9.41 -19.92 7.32
N SER A 178 -8.15 -20.33 7.36
CA SER A 178 -7.01 -19.39 7.40
C SER A 178 -6.83 -18.58 6.10
N LEU A 179 -7.32 -19.08 4.97
CA LEU A 179 -7.31 -18.36 3.69
C LEU A 179 -8.61 -17.57 3.44
N GLU A 180 -9.57 -17.61 4.37
CA GLU A 180 -10.85 -16.93 4.25
C GLU A 180 -10.72 -15.41 4.34
N GLY A 181 -11.49 -14.70 3.51
CA GLY A 181 -11.43 -13.24 3.38
C GLY A 181 -10.11 -12.71 2.81
N LEU A 182 -9.25 -13.54 2.21
CA LEU A 182 -8.04 -13.12 1.48
C LEU A 182 -8.25 -13.08 -0.05
N SER A 183 -9.49 -12.97 -0.52
CA SER A 183 -9.85 -12.96 -1.95
C SER A 183 -9.60 -11.62 -2.64
N GLU A 184 -9.65 -10.51 -1.91
CA GLU A 184 -9.43 -9.16 -2.43
C GLU A 184 -7.97 -8.95 -2.85
N ASN A 185 -7.73 -8.19 -3.93
CA ASN A 185 -6.39 -7.96 -4.47
C ASN A 185 -5.40 -7.43 -3.43
N LYS A 186 -5.84 -6.52 -2.53
CA LYS A 186 -5.03 -5.97 -1.43
C LYS A 186 -4.40 -7.02 -0.52
N TYR A 187 -4.98 -8.22 -0.42
CA TYR A 187 -4.44 -9.32 0.40
C TYR A 187 -3.69 -10.39 -0.41
N SER A 188 -3.45 -10.17 -1.70
CA SER A 188 -2.86 -11.15 -2.62
C SER A 188 -1.51 -11.71 -2.12
N SER A 189 -0.61 -10.89 -1.62
CA SER A 189 0.67 -11.35 -1.06
C SER A 189 0.52 -12.14 0.24
N ILE A 190 -0.44 -11.76 1.11
CA ILE A 190 -0.78 -12.53 2.33
C ILE A 190 -1.27 -13.92 1.92
N LYS A 191 -2.23 -13.99 0.99
CA LYS A 191 -2.77 -15.25 0.46
C LYS A 191 -1.67 -16.11 -0.13
N ASN A 192 -0.79 -15.53 -0.94
CA ASN A 192 0.30 -16.25 -1.61
C ASN A 192 1.34 -16.76 -0.61
N HIS A 193 1.72 -15.95 0.39
CA HIS A 193 2.64 -16.36 1.44
C HIS A 193 2.07 -17.51 2.26
N LEU A 194 0.85 -17.36 2.77
CA LEU A 194 0.21 -18.38 3.61
C LEU A 194 -0.10 -19.66 2.83
N SER A 195 -0.52 -19.57 1.56
CA SER A 195 -0.71 -20.75 0.70
C SER A 195 0.58 -21.54 0.53
N LYS A 196 1.71 -20.87 0.27
CA LYS A 196 3.03 -21.53 0.15
C LYS A 196 3.44 -22.25 1.44
N LEU A 197 3.14 -21.69 2.61
CA LEU A 197 3.40 -22.35 3.90
C LEU A 197 2.54 -23.61 4.07
N PHE A 198 1.23 -23.52 3.78
CA PHE A 198 0.34 -24.68 3.80
C PHE A 198 0.76 -25.75 2.77
N ASP A 199 1.16 -25.36 1.56
CA ASP A 199 1.60 -26.30 0.51
C ASP A 199 2.92 -27.00 0.91
N ALA A 200 3.86 -26.28 1.53
CA ALA A 200 5.08 -26.86 2.07
C ALA A 200 4.79 -27.86 3.21
N GLY A 201 3.87 -27.52 4.12
CA GLY A 201 3.40 -28.45 5.16
C GLY A 201 2.71 -29.69 4.59
N SER A 202 1.82 -29.52 3.60
CA SER A 202 1.17 -30.63 2.89
C SER A 202 2.18 -31.54 2.19
N ALA A 203 3.21 -30.99 1.55
CA ALA A 203 4.28 -31.74 0.90
C ALA A 203 5.14 -32.54 1.89
N ILE A 204 5.24 -32.13 3.15
CA ILE A 204 5.85 -32.94 4.22
C ILE A 204 4.95 -34.11 4.58
N THR A 205 3.64 -33.88 4.83
CA THR A 205 2.71 -34.95 5.19
C THR A 205 2.47 -35.95 4.05
N ALA A 206 2.55 -35.52 2.79
CA ALA A 206 2.42 -36.39 1.62
C ALA A 206 3.54 -37.45 1.50
N LYS A 207 4.65 -37.30 2.22
CA LYS A 207 5.71 -38.33 2.29
C LYS A 207 5.35 -39.49 3.21
N THR A 208 4.34 -39.34 4.07
CA THR A 208 4.01 -40.28 5.15
C THR A 208 5.13 -40.42 6.21
N LEU A 209 4.85 -41.09 7.33
CA LEU A 209 5.83 -41.37 8.38
C LEU A 209 6.81 -42.48 7.99
N ASP A 210 6.32 -43.52 7.30
CA ASP A 210 7.10 -44.66 6.82
C ASP A 210 7.00 -44.78 5.28
N PRO A 211 7.78 -44.01 4.51
CA PRO A 211 7.70 -43.97 3.04
C PRO A 211 8.18 -45.27 2.38
N THR A 212 7.55 -45.67 1.27
CA THR A 212 8.03 -46.76 0.40
C THR A 212 9.38 -46.47 -0.27
N MET A 213 9.67 -45.19 -0.54
CA MET A 213 10.95 -44.74 -1.09
C MET A 213 11.32 -43.36 -0.55
N GLY A 214 12.62 -43.14 -0.30
CA GLY A 214 13.16 -41.89 0.23
C GLY A 214 13.33 -41.91 1.75
N THR A 215 13.58 -40.74 2.34
CA THR A 215 13.87 -40.61 3.77
C THR A 215 12.63 -40.25 4.58
N VAL A 216 12.45 -40.92 5.72
CA VAL A 216 11.51 -40.54 6.80
C VAL A 216 11.58 -39.02 7.08
N PRO A 217 10.43 -38.31 7.27
CA PRO A 217 10.43 -36.89 7.61
C PRO A 217 11.22 -36.58 8.90
N LYS A 218 11.99 -35.50 8.91
CA LYS A 218 12.78 -35.09 10.08
C LYS A 218 11.94 -34.24 11.03
N VAL A 219 11.96 -34.56 12.33
CA VAL A 219 11.23 -33.83 13.40
C VAL A 219 11.35 -32.32 13.25
N GLN A 220 12.58 -31.80 13.13
CA GLN A 220 12.84 -30.36 12.98
C GLN A 220 12.11 -29.73 11.78
N SER A 221 12.08 -30.41 10.63
CA SER A 221 11.39 -29.91 9.43
C SER A 221 9.87 -29.91 9.58
N VAL A 222 9.32 -30.93 10.26
CA VAL A 222 7.88 -31.02 10.56
C VAL A 222 7.46 -29.94 11.54
N THR A 223 8.19 -29.81 12.66
CA THR A 223 7.96 -28.77 13.67
C THR A 223 8.08 -27.38 13.08
N LYS A 224 9.12 -27.10 12.29
CA LYS A 224 9.33 -25.80 11.65
C LYS A 224 8.19 -25.41 10.72
N ALA A 225 7.71 -26.33 9.89
CA ALA A 225 6.55 -26.07 9.02
C ALA A 225 5.28 -25.76 9.82
N ASN A 226 5.07 -26.45 10.95
CA ASN A 226 3.94 -26.17 11.85
C ASN A 226 4.06 -24.80 12.53
N GLU A 227 5.25 -24.46 13.04
CA GLU A 227 5.56 -23.15 13.64
C GLU A 227 5.39 -22.00 12.64
N ASP A 228 5.87 -22.16 11.40
CA ASP A 228 5.76 -21.13 10.36
C ASP A 228 4.30 -20.88 9.97
N ILE A 229 3.48 -21.93 9.79
CA ILE A 229 2.04 -21.79 9.53
C ILE A 229 1.34 -21.12 10.72
N THR A 230 1.53 -21.62 11.94
CA THR A 230 0.83 -21.09 13.14
C THR A 230 1.24 -19.64 13.45
N THR A 231 2.50 -19.28 13.23
CA THR A 231 3.00 -17.89 13.34
C THR A 231 2.45 -16.98 12.25
N ALA A 232 2.29 -17.47 11.02
CA ALA A 232 1.68 -16.70 9.94
C ALA A 232 0.17 -16.47 10.20
N VAL A 233 -0.54 -17.50 10.67
CA VAL A 233 -1.97 -17.41 10.99
C VAL A 233 -2.23 -16.43 12.14
N SER A 234 -1.40 -16.42 13.19
CA SER A 234 -1.57 -15.49 14.32
C SER A 234 -1.33 -14.02 13.95
N LYS A 235 -0.56 -13.74 12.89
CA LYS A 235 -0.29 -12.39 12.37
C LYS A 235 -1.30 -11.89 11.32
N LEU A 236 -2.28 -12.70 10.91
CA LEU A 236 -3.21 -12.34 9.83
C LEU A 236 -3.93 -11.00 10.05
N THR A 237 -4.29 -10.66 11.29
CA THR A 237 -4.94 -9.37 11.60
C THR A 237 -4.00 -8.19 11.38
N GLU A 238 -2.74 -8.26 11.89
CA GLU A 238 -1.70 -7.24 11.66
C GLU A 238 -1.45 -7.03 10.16
N TRP A 239 -1.33 -8.13 9.42
CA TRP A 239 -1.08 -8.12 7.99
C TRP A 239 -2.25 -7.53 7.19
N LYS A 240 -3.49 -7.88 7.54
CA LYS A 240 -4.70 -7.28 6.95
C LYS A 240 -4.78 -5.78 7.21
N THR A 241 -4.63 -5.33 8.46
CA THR A 241 -4.64 -3.89 8.80
C THR A 241 -3.55 -3.10 8.06
N ASN A 242 -2.35 -3.66 7.91
CA ASN A 242 -1.30 -3.05 7.11
C ASN A 242 -1.69 -2.95 5.63
N ALA A 243 -2.18 -4.05 5.03
CA ALA A 243 -2.62 -4.09 3.64
C ALA A 243 -3.79 -3.13 3.36
N ASP A 244 -4.75 -3.01 4.29
CA ASP A 244 -5.86 -2.04 4.22
C ASP A 244 -5.34 -0.61 4.22
N LYS A 245 -4.40 -0.28 5.12
CA LYS A 245 -3.78 1.05 5.19
C LYS A 245 -3.12 1.45 3.88
N PHE A 246 -2.34 0.56 3.27
CA PHE A 246 -1.75 0.81 1.95
C PHE A 246 -2.77 0.74 0.80
N ASN A 247 -3.91 0.07 0.96
CA ASN A 247 -4.99 0.09 -0.06
C ASN A 247 -5.78 1.40 -0.06
N ASP A 248 -5.71 2.20 1.01
CA ASP A 248 -5.97 3.63 0.95
C ASP A 248 -4.67 4.34 0.52
N PHE A 249 -3.89 4.91 1.46
CA PHE A 249 -2.49 5.25 1.24
C PHE A 249 -1.76 5.45 2.56
N GLU A 250 -0.45 5.23 2.57
CA GLU A 250 0.44 5.60 3.65
C GLU A 250 1.17 6.90 3.30
N LYS A 251 0.94 7.96 4.08
CA LYS A 251 1.76 9.18 4.03
C LYS A 251 3.11 8.94 4.71
N LYS A 252 4.17 9.42 4.07
CA LYS A 252 5.55 9.40 4.54
C LYS A 252 6.10 10.82 4.49
N SER A 253 5.88 11.56 5.58
CA SER A 253 6.46 12.88 5.77
C SER A 253 7.99 12.82 5.70
N LEU A 254 8.59 13.83 5.06
CA LEU A 254 10.05 13.90 4.97
C LEU A 254 10.65 14.26 6.33
N SER A 255 11.87 13.79 6.56
CA SER A 255 12.65 14.12 7.76
C SER A 255 14.11 14.34 7.38
N LYS A 256 14.78 15.33 7.98
CA LYS A 256 16.17 15.68 7.62
C LYS A 256 17.13 14.54 7.96
N GLU A 257 16.81 13.76 8.99
CA GLU A 257 17.58 12.61 9.48
C GLU A 257 17.67 11.45 8.48
N LYS A 258 16.78 11.43 7.47
CA LYS A 258 16.75 10.44 6.38
C LYS A 258 17.48 10.90 5.11
N LEU A 259 18.02 12.11 5.10
CA LEU A 259 18.97 12.56 4.09
C LEU A 259 20.37 12.08 4.47
N GLU A 260 20.90 11.16 3.70
CA GLU A 260 22.29 10.75 3.81
C GLU A 260 23.12 11.59 2.83
N SER A 261 23.99 12.45 3.35
CA SER A 261 25.00 13.18 2.56
C SER A 261 26.37 12.87 3.14
N THR A 262 27.10 11.92 2.57
CA THR A 262 28.33 11.40 3.19
C THR A 262 29.47 12.43 3.28
N ASN A 263 29.48 13.46 2.43
CA ASN A 263 30.53 14.49 2.41
C ASN A 263 30.05 15.93 2.10
N ASP A 264 28.76 16.19 1.89
CA ASP A 264 28.28 17.52 1.47
C ASP A 264 27.97 18.46 2.67
N THR A 265 29.01 19.04 3.24
CA THR A 265 28.89 20.12 4.24
C THR A 265 28.49 21.47 3.63
N ALA A 266 28.59 21.62 2.31
CA ALA A 266 28.26 22.86 1.61
C ALA A 266 26.76 23.07 1.51
N HIS A 267 25.97 22.00 1.32
CA HIS A 267 24.51 22.08 1.13
C HIS A 267 23.69 21.52 2.32
N ASN A 268 24.30 21.24 3.47
CA ASN A 268 23.61 20.72 4.66
C ASN A 268 23.30 21.78 5.75
N GLN A 269 23.32 23.08 5.40
CA GLN A 269 23.01 24.15 6.36
C GLN A 269 21.54 24.12 6.83
N GLU A 270 21.21 24.92 7.85
CA GLU A 270 19.83 25.13 8.25
C GLU A 270 19.06 25.95 7.20
N GLN A 271 17.78 25.59 6.97
CA GLN A 271 16.87 26.41 6.17
C GLN A 271 16.77 27.85 6.72
N PRO A 272 16.57 28.86 5.86
CA PRO A 272 16.53 30.26 6.28
C PRO A 272 15.51 30.48 7.40
N ALA A 273 15.91 31.19 8.46
CA ALA A 273 15.11 31.20 9.67
C ALA A 273 13.83 32.04 9.54
N ASN A 274 13.83 33.03 8.64
CA ASN A 274 12.74 33.96 8.36
C ASN A 274 11.71 33.44 7.33
N TRP A 275 12.04 32.37 6.60
CA TRP A 275 11.12 31.76 5.64
C TRP A 275 9.93 31.12 6.36
N SER A 276 8.74 31.28 5.79
CA SER A 276 7.51 30.64 6.28
C SER A 276 7.05 29.61 5.27
N PHE A 277 6.89 30.01 4.01
CA PHE A 277 6.77 29.09 2.88
C PHE A 277 8.14 28.50 2.53
N VAL A 278 8.13 27.24 2.08
CA VAL A 278 9.32 26.44 1.74
C VAL A 278 9.29 25.94 0.30
N GLY A 279 8.44 26.54 -0.52
CA GLY A 279 8.44 26.42 -1.97
C GLY A 279 8.14 27.80 -2.54
N TYR A 280 8.89 28.19 -3.57
CA TYR A 280 8.74 29.48 -4.25
C TYR A 280 8.37 29.31 -5.71
N SER A 281 7.56 30.22 -6.26
CA SER A 281 7.12 30.25 -7.66
C SER A 281 8.07 31.00 -8.60
N VAL A 282 9.26 31.36 -8.10
CA VAL A 282 10.31 32.09 -8.82
C VAL A 282 11.66 31.45 -8.53
N ASP A 283 12.62 31.71 -9.42
CA ASP A 283 13.98 31.18 -9.29
C ASP A 283 14.67 31.80 -8.06
N ILE A 284 14.97 30.97 -7.06
CA ILE A 284 15.48 31.47 -5.78
C ILE A 284 16.96 31.85 -5.80
N THR A 285 17.67 31.60 -6.91
CA THR A 285 19.02 32.14 -7.16
C THR A 285 18.97 33.58 -7.69
N THR A 286 17.85 33.99 -8.28
CA THR A 286 17.68 35.37 -8.78
C THR A 286 17.34 36.33 -7.63
N GLY A 287 18.14 37.38 -7.44
CA GLY A 287 17.79 38.49 -6.52
C GLY A 287 18.86 39.03 -5.56
N SER A 288 20.14 38.64 -5.66
CA SER A 288 21.23 39.39 -4.99
C SER A 288 22.51 39.40 -5.81
N ALA A 289 23.02 40.61 -6.12
CA ALA A 289 24.15 40.85 -7.02
C ALA A 289 25.52 40.33 -6.53
N SER A 290 25.58 39.68 -5.37
CA SER A 290 26.78 39.05 -4.80
C SER A 290 26.69 37.53 -4.63
N ASN A 291 25.52 36.91 -4.87
CA ASN A 291 25.30 35.48 -4.67
C ASN A 291 24.45 34.81 -5.77
N SER A 292 24.12 35.50 -6.85
CA SER A 292 23.19 35.08 -7.91
C SER A 292 23.67 33.93 -8.83
N GLN A 293 24.62 33.12 -8.38
CA GLN A 293 25.13 31.95 -9.10
C GLN A 293 25.19 30.67 -8.24
N ASN A 294 25.05 30.78 -6.91
CA ASN A 294 25.19 29.62 -6.03
C ASN A 294 23.83 28.98 -5.73
N PRO A 295 23.72 27.64 -5.74
CA PRO A 295 22.52 26.94 -5.29
C PRO A 295 22.27 27.16 -3.79
N PRO A 296 21.06 26.86 -3.30
CA PRO A 296 20.75 26.87 -1.87
C PRO A 296 21.73 26.02 -1.07
N ASN A 297 22.36 26.59 -0.04
CA ASN A 297 23.28 25.85 0.84
C ASN A 297 22.55 25.00 1.91
N TRP A 298 21.24 24.78 1.76
CA TRP A 298 20.43 23.87 2.55
C TRP A 298 19.71 22.87 1.63
N ASN A 299 19.65 21.61 2.07
CA ASN A 299 19.05 20.49 1.35
C ASN A 299 17.64 20.14 1.84
N PHE A 300 17.21 20.66 2.98
CA PHE A 300 15.91 20.38 3.59
C PHE A 300 15.26 21.64 4.16
N ALA A 301 13.95 21.77 3.99
CA ALA A 301 13.15 22.85 4.54
C ALA A 301 11.76 22.36 4.97
N GLN A 302 11.18 22.99 6.01
CA GLN A 302 9.83 22.71 6.52
C GLN A 302 9.12 24.02 6.87
N ARG A 303 7.84 24.14 6.50
CA ARG A 303 7.03 25.35 6.67
C ARG A 303 7.03 25.84 8.12
N LYS A 304 7.33 27.13 8.33
CA LYS A 304 7.34 27.78 9.65
C LYS A 304 6.13 28.70 9.83
N VAL A 305 5.59 28.71 11.04
CA VAL A 305 4.48 29.57 11.48
C VAL A 305 5.01 30.75 12.29
N TRP A 306 4.38 31.91 12.15
CA TRP A 306 4.77 33.15 12.81
C TRP A 306 3.59 33.76 13.57
N THR A 307 3.82 34.71 14.46
CA THR A 307 2.73 35.48 15.08
C THR A 307 3.10 36.94 15.22
N SER A 308 2.08 37.81 15.24
CA SER A 308 2.19 39.25 15.53
C SER A 308 1.52 39.62 16.86
N GLU A 309 1.12 38.64 17.68
CA GLU A 309 0.43 38.86 18.96
C GLU A 309 1.39 39.10 20.14
N THR A 310 2.70 39.07 19.91
CA THR A 310 3.72 39.41 20.93
C THR A 310 3.86 40.94 21.08
N THR A 311 4.48 41.38 22.17
CA THR A 311 4.41 42.75 22.70
C THR A 311 4.99 43.88 21.83
N ARG A 312 5.51 43.60 20.61
CA ARG A 312 6.01 44.60 19.67
C ARG A 312 4.97 44.94 18.58
N ASN A 313 3.93 45.66 18.99
CA ASN A 313 2.89 46.21 18.12
C ASN A 313 3.44 47.25 17.13
N ASN A 314 4.12 46.81 16.07
CA ASN A 314 4.64 47.66 14.98
C ASN A 314 4.79 46.87 13.65
N GLY A 315 3.96 45.86 13.43
CA GLY A 315 4.00 45.01 12.21
C GLY A 315 5.19 44.04 12.15
N SER A 316 5.88 43.81 13.26
CA SER A 316 6.93 42.81 13.37
C SER A 316 6.36 41.46 13.77
N THR A 317 6.96 40.38 13.28
CA THR A 317 6.52 39.00 13.56
C THR A 317 7.59 38.20 14.27
N ASP A 318 7.18 37.42 15.26
CA ASP A 318 8.01 36.46 15.98
C ASP A 318 7.75 35.04 15.46
N LEU A 319 8.78 34.19 15.45
CA LEU A 319 8.67 32.79 15.06
C LEU A 319 7.91 32.02 16.14
N VAL A 320 6.91 31.22 15.77
CA VAL A 320 6.21 30.33 16.70
C VAL A 320 6.99 29.01 16.79
N SER A 321 7.70 28.80 17.90
CA SER A 321 8.54 27.61 18.09
C SER A 321 7.74 26.30 18.07
N ASN A 322 6.56 26.31 18.71
CA ASN A 322 5.64 25.17 18.81
C ASN A 322 4.23 25.63 18.43
N PRO A 323 3.86 25.64 17.13
CA PRO A 323 2.50 25.99 16.72
C PRO A 323 1.51 24.93 17.21
N THR A 324 0.29 25.37 17.52
CA THR A 324 -0.74 24.48 18.10
C THR A 324 -1.17 23.38 17.12
N VAL A 325 -1.03 23.64 15.81
CA VAL A 325 -1.22 22.68 14.72
C VAL A 325 0.12 22.55 13.98
N PRO A 326 0.73 21.36 13.91
CA PRO A 326 2.01 21.17 13.22
C PRO A 326 1.86 21.32 11.69
N THR A 327 2.93 21.80 11.05
CA THR A 327 3.03 21.93 9.60
C THR A 327 3.67 20.68 9.00
N ASP A 328 2.92 19.95 8.18
CA ASP A 328 3.39 18.75 7.50
C ASP A 328 3.67 19.03 6.01
N VAL A 329 4.37 20.14 5.76
CA VAL A 329 4.82 20.55 4.42
C VAL A 329 6.31 20.81 4.49
N SER A 330 7.06 19.96 3.80
CA SER A 330 8.51 19.96 3.74
C SER A 330 9.01 19.65 2.33
N TRP A 331 10.24 20.05 2.05
CA TRP A 331 10.90 19.83 0.77
C TRP A 331 12.33 19.41 1.00
N ILE A 332 12.74 18.34 0.31
CA ILE A 332 14.13 18.15 -0.10
C ILE A 332 14.38 19.14 -1.23
N TYR A 333 15.30 20.06 -1.03
CA TYR A 333 15.69 21.08 -2.00
C TYR A 333 16.72 20.54 -3.01
N SER A 334 17.50 19.54 -2.60
CA SER A 334 18.57 18.97 -3.41
C SER A 334 18.98 17.58 -2.94
N LEU A 335 19.38 16.73 -3.89
CA LEU A 335 20.16 15.50 -3.67
C LEU A 335 21.55 15.63 -4.34
N THR A 336 22.15 16.83 -4.27
CA THR A 336 23.53 17.09 -4.72
C THR A 336 24.57 16.60 -3.73
N GLY A 337 25.78 16.36 -4.23
CA GLY A 337 26.91 15.85 -3.47
C GLY A 337 27.12 14.35 -3.69
N GLN A 338 28.37 13.90 -3.62
CA GLN A 338 28.70 12.50 -3.89
C GLN A 338 28.05 11.59 -2.84
N GLY A 339 27.26 10.62 -3.30
CA GLY A 339 26.51 9.70 -2.43
C GLY A 339 25.34 10.33 -1.69
N ALA A 340 24.85 11.51 -2.12
CA ALA A 340 23.65 12.12 -1.56
C ALA A 340 22.39 11.35 -1.95
N LYS A 341 21.56 11.01 -0.96
CA LYS A 341 20.36 10.19 -1.15
C LYS A 341 19.33 10.38 -0.04
N TYR A 342 18.10 9.97 -0.31
CA TYR A 342 17.02 9.95 0.68
C TYR A 342 16.46 8.53 0.86
N THR A 343 16.44 8.04 2.09
CA THR A 343 16.08 6.65 2.41
C THR A 343 14.74 6.56 3.14
N LEU A 344 13.84 5.70 2.65
CA LEU A 344 12.53 5.43 3.22
C LEU A 344 12.35 3.94 3.51
N GLU A 345 12.04 3.59 4.76
CA GLU A 345 11.67 2.23 5.16
C GLU A 345 10.18 2.08 5.48
N PHE A 346 9.60 0.93 5.16
CA PHE A 346 8.21 0.59 5.48
C PHE A 346 7.94 -0.92 5.47
N THR A 347 7.15 -1.40 6.43
CA THR A 347 6.58 -2.76 6.42
C THR A 347 5.35 -2.79 5.54
N TYR A 348 5.27 -3.78 4.64
CA TYR A 348 4.24 -3.89 3.63
C TYR A 348 3.84 -5.35 3.36
N TYR A 349 2.55 -5.65 3.45
CA TYR A 349 1.99 -6.98 3.19
C TYR A 349 0.97 -7.00 2.04
N GLY A 350 0.82 -5.89 1.31
CA GLY A 350 -0.06 -5.75 0.15
C GLY A 350 0.47 -6.42 -1.14
N PRO A 351 -0.18 -6.22 -2.30
CA PRO A 351 0.24 -6.76 -3.60
C PRO A 351 1.69 -6.40 -3.96
N SER A 352 2.42 -7.26 -4.66
CA SER A 352 3.81 -6.99 -5.08
C SER A 352 3.99 -5.76 -5.99
N ARG A 353 2.89 -5.18 -6.51
CA ARG A 353 2.85 -3.89 -7.21
C ARG A 353 2.17 -2.82 -6.35
N ALA A 354 2.75 -1.64 -6.28
CA ALA A 354 2.18 -0.45 -5.64
C ALA A 354 2.57 0.82 -6.42
N PHE A 355 2.11 1.98 -5.97
CA PHE A 355 2.36 3.28 -6.56
C PHE A 355 2.92 4.23 -5.51
N LEU A 356 4.03 4.88 -5.83
CA LEU A 356 4.64 5.96 -5.07
C LEU A 356 4.28 7.30 -5.73
N TYR A 357 3.74 8.21 -4.94
CA TYR A 357 3.44 9.58 -5.33
C TYR A 357 4.21 10.57 -4.46
N PHE A 358 4.64 11.70 -5.04
CA PHE A 358 5.22 12.83 -4.31
C PHE A 358 5.10 14.12 -5.14
N PRO A 359 4.90 15.31 -4.53
CA PRO A 359 4.96 16.56 -5.25
C PRO A 359 6.41 16.91 -5.61
N TYR A 360 6.62 17.51 -6.79
CA TYR A 360 7.95 17.92 -7.27
C TYR A 360 7.92 19.20 -8.10
N LYS A 361 9.05 19.93 -8.12
CA LYS A 361 9.27 21.16 -8.91
C LYS A 361 10.76 21.48 -9.09
N LEU A 362 11.10 22.49 -9.90
CA LEU A 362 12.48 23.00 -9.98
C LEU A 362 12.81 24.03 -8.88
N VAL A 363 14.09 24.10 -8.49
CA VAL A 363 14.66 25.20 -7.71
C VAL A 363 14.97 26.39 -8.62
N LYS A 364 15.66 26.11 -9.73
CA LYS A 364 16.19 27.10 -10.68
C LYS A 364 15.73 26.73 -12.10
N ALA A 365 15.50 27.74 -12.95
CA ALA A 365 14.86 27.53 -14.25
C ALA A 365 15.76 26.83 -15.30
N SER A 366 17.07 26.84 -15.09
CA SER A 366 18.07 26.22 -15.97
C SER A 366 18.47 24.81 -15.56
N ASP A 367 17.81 24.21 -14.57
CA ASP A 367 18.20 22.90 -14.03
C ASP A 367 17.74 21.77 -14.96
N GLU A 368 18.68 20.93 -15.40
CA GLU A 368 18.35 19.65 -16.03
C GLU A 368 18.09 18.60 -14.95
N VAL A 369 16.91 17.98 -14.99
CA VAL A 369 16.49 17.03 -13.94
C VAL A 369 16.85 15.59 -14.25
N GLU A 370 17.31 14.89 -13.22
CA GLU A 370 17.40 13.45 -13.22
C GLU A 370 17.19 12.91 -11.80
N LEU A 371 16.44 11.82 -11.70
CA LEU A 371 16.12 11.16 -10.45
C LEU A 371 16.00 9.67 -10.72
N GLN A 372 16.54 8.86 -9.82
CA GLN A 372 16.38 7.41 -9.83
C GLN A 372 15.89 6.94 -8.46
N TYR A 373 15.24 5.77 -8.45
CA TYR A 373 14.93 5.06 -7.22
C TYR A 373 15.53 3.65 -7.22
N LYS A 374 16.02 3.22 -6.06
CA LYS A 374 16.34 1.83 -5.79
C LYS A 374 15.33 1.28 -4.80
N LEU A 375 14.68 0.17 -5.15
CA LEU A 375 13.77 -0.56 -4.27
C LEU A 375 14.47 -1.79 -3.73
N ASN A 376 14.62 -1.88 -2.42
CA ASN A 376 15.35 -2.95 -1.74
C ASN A 376 16.77 -3.10 -2.31
N ASP A 377 17.18 -4.32 -2.64
CA ASP A 377 18.51 -4.64 -3.15
C ASP A 377 18.61 -4.52 -4.69
N ALA A 378 17.52 -4.19 -5.39
CA ALA A 378 17.45 -4.14 -6.84
C ALA A 378 18.37 -3.06 -7.46
N ASP A 379 18.55 -3.13 -8.77
CA ASP A 379 19.24 -2.08 -9.52
C ASP A 379 18.42 -0.77 -9.53
N PRO A 380 19.06 0.41 -9.53
CA PRO A 380 18.37 1.69 -9.65
C PRO A 380 17.56 1.78 -10.95
N LYS A 381 16.34 2.32 -10.85
CA LYS A 381 15.42 2.58 -11.96
C LYS A 381 15.23 4.08 -12.10
N ALA A 382 15.38 4.62 -13.31
CA ALA A 382 15.12 6.03 -13.59
C ALA A 382 13.65 6.41 -13.33
N ILE A 383 13.43 7.62 -12.84
CA ILE A 383 12.11 8.26 -12.80
C ILE A 383 12.07 9.22 -13.98
N GLU A 384 11.36 8.82 -15.03
CA GLU A 384 11.32 9.58 -16.27
C GLU A 384 10.42 10.81 -16.16
N PHE A 385 10.93 11.94 -16.65
CA PHE A 385 10.20 13.19 -16.84
C PHE A 385 10.15 13.52 -18.33
N LYS A 386 9.06 14.14 -18.77
CA LYS A 386 8.96 14.73 -20.10
C LYS A 386 10.06 15.77 -20.28
N LYS A 387 10.53 15.91 -21.52
CA LYS A 387 11.52 16.94 -21.88
C LYS A 387 10.84 18.30 -22.01
N SER A 388 11.56 19.36 -21.71
CA SER A 388 11.08 20.72 -21.99
C SER A 388 10.99 20.93 -23.50
N SER A 389 9.80 21.28 -23.99
CA SER A 389 9.61 21.73 -25.37
C SER A 389 10.29 23.08 -25.54
N ALA A 390 11.44 23.11 -26.21
CA ALA A 390 12.17 24.34 -26.47
C ALA A 390 11.28 25.33 -27.23
N THR A 391 10.94 26.45 -26.57
CA THR A 391 10.18 27.55 -27.18
C THR A 391 10.96 28.07 -28.38
N GLN A 392 10.37 27.97 -29.58
CA GLN A 392 10.92 28.65 -30.75
C GLN A 392 10.99 30.16 -30.45
N ALA A 393 12.17 30.74 -30.65
CA ALA A 393 12.34 32.18 -30.47
C ALA A 393 11.41 32.94 -31.43
N PRO A 394 10.79 34.06 -31.00
CA PRO A 394 9.98 34.86 -31.90
C PRO A 394 10.85 35.40 -33.03
N ALA A 395 10.47 35.09 -34.27
CA ALA A 395 11.11 35.65 -35.45
C ALA A 395 10.98 37.17 -35.40
N SER A 396 12.09 37.85 -35.15
CA SER A 396 12.16 39.31 -35.10
C SER A 396 12.38 39.81 -36.52
N GLU A 397 11.31 40.14 -37.24
CA GLU A 397 11.44 40.86 -38.49
C GLU A 397 11.90 42.30 -38.20
N SER A 398 13.09 42.62 -38.70
CA SER A 398 13.56 43.99 -38.84
C SER A 398 14.32 44.08 -40.16
N GLU A 399 13.66 44.66 -41.17
CA GLU A 399 14.28 44.96 -42.45
C GLU A 399 15.37 46.02 -42.26
N THR A 400 16.62 45.74 -42.63
CA THR A 400 17.34 46.66 -43.54
C THR A 400 18.50 45.99 -44.28
N SER A 401 18.57 46.34 -45.57
CA SER A 401 19.46 45.87 -46.63
C SER A 401 20.98 45.86 -46.35
N SER A 402 21.71 44.87 -46.89
CA SER A 402 22.67 45.07 -48.02
C SER A 402 23.44 43.81 -48.47
N SER A 403 23.55 43.64 -49.80
CA SER A 403 24.63 43.03 -50.64
C SER A 403 25.84 42.29 -49.99
N THR A 404 26.45 41.23 -50.53
CA THR A 404 26.45 40.62 -51.90
C THR A 404 27.23 39.28 -51.90
N GLU A 405 26.91 38.35 -52.81
CA GLU A 405 27.79 37.28 -53.36
C GLU A 405 28.37 36.21 -52.37
N GLN A 406 28.69 34.94 -52.73
CA GLN A 406 28.74 34.21 -54.00
C GLN A 406 28.67 32.66 -53.76
N ARG A 407 28.31 31.88 -54.80
CA ARG A 407 28.57 30.42 -55.02
C ARG A 407 27.80 29.32 -54.26
N GLN A 408 26.74 28.85 -54.92
CA GLN A 408 26.44 27.41 -55.17
C GLN A 408 27.54 26.74 -56.06
N PRO A 409 27.54 25.42 -56.42
CA PRO A 409 26.42 24.44 -56.53
C PRO A 409 26.77 23.04 -55.92
N ALA A 410 26.14 21.88 -56.15
CA ALA A 410 24.99 21.40 -56.95
C ALA A 410 24.34 20.18 -56.23
N GLY A 411 23.01 20.00 -56.23
CA GLY A 411 22.30 18.99 -57.07
C GLY A 411 21.56 17.97 -56.17
N SER A 412 20.44 17.33 -56.53
CA SER A 412 19.62 17.36 -57.77
C SER A 412 18.16 16.97 -57.47
N THR A 413 17.20 17.65 -58.10
CA THR A 413 15.75 17.32 -58.21
C THR A 413 15.50 16.42 -59.45
N PRO A 414 14.26 16.12 -59.94
CA PRO A 414 12.88 16.21 -59.37
C PRO A 414 11.95 14.98 -59.63
N THR A 415 10.78 14.91 -58.96
CA THR A 415 9.48 14.71 -59.65
C THR A 415 8.32 15.31 -58.85
N ALA A 416 7.22 15.67 -59.53
CA ALA A 416 6.02 16.34 -59.01
C ALA A 416 4.78 15.86 -59.83
N PRO A 417 3.60 16.51 -59.80
CA PRO A 417 2.76 16.97 -58.68
C PRO A 417 1.29 16.43 -58.78
N GLU A 418 0.45 16.63 -57.77
CA GLU A 418 -0.99 16.86 -58.02
C GLU A 418 -1.65 17.83 -57.01
N ARG A 419 -2.83 18.38 -57.35
CA ARG A 419 -3.47 19.58 -56.77
C ARG A 419 -4.80 19.28 -56.06
N ARG A 420 -5.30 20.31 -55.35
CA ARG A 420 -6.62 20.47 -54.68
C ARG A 420 -6.76 19.76 -53.32
N ALA A 421 -7.49 20.30 -52.34
CA ALA A 421 -8.09 21.64 -52.19
C ALA A 421 -8.11 22.03 -50.70
N ALA A 422 -8.39 23.30 -50.41
CA ALA A 422 -8.44 23.83 -49.05
C ALA A 422 -9.69 23.39 -48.29
N GLU A 423 -9.56 23.21 -46.98
CA GLU A 423 -10.51 23.77 -46.00
C GLU A 423 -9.81 23.92 -44.65
N SER A 424 -10.09 25.02 -43.94
CA SER A 424 -9.45 25.35 -42.66
C SER A 424 -10.33 24.93 -41.49
N SER A 425 -9.73 24.36 -40.45
CA SER A 425 -10.24 24.46 -39.08
C SER A 425 -9.08 24.32 -38.10
N ALA A 426 -9.06 25.17 -37.07
CA ALA A 426 -8.13 25.04 -35.97
C ALA A 426 -8.54 23.84 -35.11
N ASP A 427 -7.56 23.07 -34.64
CA ASP A 427 -7.79 22.06 -33.61
C ASP A 427 -6.77 22.24 -32.47
N SER A 428 -7.31 22.48 -31.28
CA SER A 428 -6.58 22.77 -30.05
C SER A 428 -6.48 21.51 -29.22
N ASN A 429 -5.34 20.83 -29.29
CA ASN A 429 -5.14 19.56 -28.57
C ASN A 429 -4.72 19.80 -27.10
N PRO A 430 -5.49 19.26 -26.14
CA PRO A 430 -4.87 18.56 -25.03
C PRO A 430 -5.57 17.22 -24.75
N THR A 431 -4.91 16.11 -25.06
CA THR A 431 -5.42 14.76 -24.82
C THR A 431 -4.73 14.09 -23.63
N ASN A 432 -5.43 14.06 -22.49
CA ASN A 432 -5.35 12.98 -21.52
C ASN A 432 -6.76 12.38 -21.43
N GLN A 433 -7.03 11.34 -22.25
CA GLN A 433 -8.24 10.53 -22.14
C GLN A 433 -7.84 9.07 -21.98
N GLU A 434 -8.21 8.47 -20.86
CA GLU A 434 -8.21 7.02 -20.70
C GLU A 434 -9.45 6.44 -21.42
N ASN A 435 -9.27 5.39 -22.22
CA ASN A 435 -10.37 4.49 -22.54
C ASN A 435 -9.88 3.05 -22.79
N SER A 436 -10.83 2.11 -22.76
CA SER A 436 -10.63 0.73 -22.33
C SER A 436 -10.46 -0.30 -23.45
N GLN A 437 -9.62 -1.33 -23.20
CA GLN A 437 -9.67 -2.71 -23.73
C GLN A 437 -9.50 -2.90 -25.28
N SER A 438 -8.78 -3.90 -25.83
CA SER A 438 -8.23 -5.17 -25.30
C SER A 438 -7.15 -5.76 -26.23
N ASN A 439 -6.40 -6.79 -25.76
CA ASN A 439 -5.47 -7.68 -26.51
C ASN A 439 -4.37 -6.99 -27.36
N GLN A 440 -3.09 -6.97 -26.98
CA GLN A 440 -2.22 -8.13 -26.72
C GLN A 440 -0.95 -7.65 -25.97
N ALA A 441 -0.27 -8.51 -25.21
CA ALA A 441 0.73 -8.08 -24.23
C ALA A 441 2.02 -7.48 -24.84
N ALA A 442 2.17 -6.16 -24.74
CA ALA A 442 3.44 -5.44 -24.69
C ALA A 442 3.66 -4.95 -23.24
N PRO A 443 4.92 -4.74 -22.78
CA PRO A 443 5.16 -4.21 -21.43
C PRO A 443 4.51 -2.83 -21.27
N GLU A 444 3.87 -2.60 -20.12
CA GLU A 444 3.20 -1.33 -19.79
C GLU A 444 4.17 -0.16 -19.96
N ALA A 445 3.99 0.66 -21.00
CA ALA A 445 4.75 1.89 -21.18
C ALA A 445 4.41 2.86 -20.04
N SER A 446 5.36 3.13 -19.16
CA SER A 446 5.18 4.10 -18.09
C SER A 446 4.95 5.48 -18.69
N ALA A 447 3.77 6.06 -18.43
CA ALA A 447 3.52 7.45 -18.76
C ALA A 447 4.53 8.34 -18.00
N MET A 448 5.37 9.06 -18.75
CA MET A 448 6.40 9.93 -18.19
C MET A 448 5.76 11.04 -17.33
N ASN A 449 6.41 11.37 -16.22
CA ASN A 449 5.99 12.47 -15.36
C ASN A 449 6.11 13.80 -16.10
N GLU A 450 5.27 14.79 -15.80
CA GLU A 450 5.35 16.11 -16.43
C GLU A 450 6.73 16.79 -16.28
N THR A 451 7.10 17.66 -17.22
CA THR A 451 8.34 18.44 -17.10
C THR A 451 8.23 19.34 -15.85
N PRO A 452 9.15 19.27 -14.88
CA PRO A 452 9.12 20.16 -13.72
C PRO A 452 9.39 21.61 -14.13
N THR A 453 8.70 22.54 -13.48
CA THR A 453 8.92 23.98 -13.66
C THR A 453 9.25 24.66 -12.32
N VAL A 454 9.71 25.91 -12.37
CA VAL A 454 9.96 26.73 -11.17
C VAL A 454 8.66 27.29 -10.59
N ASP A 455 7.66 27.55 -11.41
CA ASP A 455 6.43 28.25 -11.03
C ASP A 455 5.26 27.30 -10.68
N GLY A 456 5.41 26.00 -10.95
CA GLY A 456 4.44 24.95 -10.72
C GLY A 456 4.84 23.96 -9.62
N ILE A 457 3.89 23.08 -9.27
CA ILE A 457 4.09 21.86 -8.50
C ILE A 457 3.37 20.77 -9.28
N ASN A 458 4.13 19.79 -9.75
CA ASN A 458 3.58 18.58 -10.34
C ASN A 458 3.52 17.49 -9.26
N VAL A 459 2.79 16.39 -9.50
CA VAL A 459 2.82 15.19 -8.63
C VAL A 459 3.33 14.02 -9.45
N ALA A 460 4.38 13.37 -8.97
CA ALA A 460 4.97 12.22 -9.63
C ALA A 460 4.13 10.98 -9.36
N LYS A 461 4.16 10.01 -10.27
CA LYS A 461 3.56 8.70 -10.12
C LYS A 461 4.56 7.64 -10.57
N VAL A 462 5.05 6.83 -9.64
CA VAL A 462 6.06 5.80 -9.88
C VAL A 462 5.48 4.44 -9.53
N THR A 463 5.37 3.55 -10.52
CA THR A 463 4.96 2.16 -10.30
C THR A 463 6.11 1.37 -9.65
N LEU A 464 5.90 0.95 -8.41
CA LEU A 464 6.78 0.03 -7.69
C LEU A 464 6.40 -1.41 -8.03
N THR A 465 7.40 -2.24 -8.33
CA THR A 465 7.27 -3.67 -8.64
C THR A 465 8.15 -4.49 -7.70
N ASP A 466 7.85 -5.77 -7.53
CA ASP A 466 8.68 -6.71 -6.76
C ASP A 466 8.84 -6.34 -5.27
N LEU A 467 7.82 -5.73 -4.67
CA LEU A 467 7.74 -5.47 -3.24
C LEU A 467 7.83 -6.77 -2.44
N LYS A 468 8.73 -6.80 -1.46
CA LYS A 468 8.91 -7.92 -0.52
C LYS A 468 7.72 -8.00 0.42
N PHE A 469 7.37 -9.22 0.83
CA PHE A 469 6.41 -9.44 1.92
C PHE A 469 7.10 -9.14 3.26
N GLY A 470 6.73 -8.04 3.92
CA GLY A 470 7.40 -7.55 5.12
C GLY A 470 8.17 -6.24 4.87
N SER A 471 9.41 -6.15 5.33
CA SER A 471 10.19 -4.90 5.24
C SER A 471 10.59 -4.56 3.80
N ASN A 472 10.42 -3.29 3.43
CA ASN A 472 10.86 -2.71 2.17
C ASN A 472 11.57 -1.37 2.40
N THR A 473 12.55 -1.07 1.54
CA THR A 473 13.30 0.18 1.54
C THR A 473 13.26 0.81 0.15
N ILE A 474 12.99 2.12 0.06
CA ILE A 474 13.14 2.93 -1.15
C ILE A 474 14.25 3.95 -0.90
N GLU A 475 15.22 3.99 -1.80
CA GLU A 475 16.29 4.99 -1.83
C GLU A 475 16.10 5.87 -3.07
N LEU A 476 16.04 7.20 -2.90
CA LEU A 476 16.08 8.16 -4.01
C LEU A 476 17.46 8.79 -4.12
N SER A 477 17.99 8.90 -5.34
CA SER A 477 19.28 9.54 -5.63
C SER A 477 19.32 10.12 -7.04
N VAL A 478 20.36 10.90 -7.34
CA VAL A 478 20.75 11.27 -8.72
C VAL A 478 21.76 10.22 -9.22
N PRO A 479 21.71 9.78 -10.50
CA PRO A 479 22.71 8.86 -11.04
C PRO A 479 24.14 9.39 -10.89
N THR A 480 25.05 8.54 -10.40
CA THR A 480 26.45 8.91 -10.13
C THR A 480 27.34 8.89 -11.37
N THR A 481 26.81 8.46 -12.52
CA THR A 481 27.53 8.32 -13.81
C THR A 481 27.49 9.59 -14.67
N ALA A 482 27.47 10.77 -14.05
CA ALA A 482 27.55 12.02 -14.78
C ALA A 482 28.94 12.15 -15.44
N GLU A 483 28.98 12.01 -16.77
CA GLU A 483 30.15 12.37 -17.56
C GLU A 483 30.52 13.84 -17.33
N GLU A 484 31.82 14.16 -17.35
CA GLU A 484 32.33 15.51 -17.10
C GLU A 484 31.65 16.55 -18.01
N GLY A 485 30.75 17.37 -17.45
CA GLY A 485 30.12 18.48 -18.16
C GLY A 485 28.60 18.62 -18.04
N THR A 486 27.86 17.61 -17.54
CA THR A 486 26.40 17.73 -17.33
C THR A 486 26.00 17.67 -15.85
N SER A 487 25.79 18.84 -15.22
CA SER A 487 25.35 18.93 -13.83
C SER A 487 23.84 18.74 -13.70
N LYS A 488 23.37 17.51 -13.92
CA LYS A 488 21.98 17.13 -13.64
C LYS A 488 21.71 17.16 -12.14
N VAL A 489 20.47 17.50 -11.76
CA VAL A 489 20.06 17.60 -10.35
C VAL A 489 18.74 16.87 -10.10
N ALA A 490 18.50 16.45 -8.86
CA ALA A 490 17.15 16.07 -8.46
C ALA A 490 16.23 17.29 -8.48
N PRO A 491 14.96 17.17 -8.89
CA PRO A 491 13.97 18.21 -8.60
C PRO A 491 13.80 18.37 -7.08
N MET A 492 13.19 19.47 -6.64
CA MET A 492 12.66 19.54 -5.28
C MET A 492 11.64 18.41 -5.10
N ILE A 493 11.71 17.67 -3.99
CA ILE A 493 10.83 16.53 -3.69
C ILE A 493 10.14 16.78 -2.35
N GLY A 494 8.81 16.65 -2.29
CA GLY A 494 8.05 16.76 -1.04
C GLY A 494 7.67 15.40 -0.44
N ASN A 495 6.73 15.43 0.51
CA ASN A 495 6.22 14.24 1.19
C ASN A 495 5.81 13.13 0.22
N MET A 496 6.09 11.89 0.60
CA MET A 496 5.84 10.71 -0.22
C MET A 496 4.56 10.00 0.22
N TYR A 497 3.88 9.34 -0.70
CA TYR A 497 2.62 8.64 -0.47
C TYR A 497 2.67 7.30 -1.21
N ILE A 498 2.41 6.20 -0.50
CA ILE A 498 2.46 4.85 -1.08
C ILE A 498 1.05 4.25 -1.03
N THR A 499 0.54 3.79 -2.17
CA THR A 499 -0.74 3.08 -2.26
C THR A 499 -0.64 1.82 -3.12
N SER A 500 -1.35 0.75 -2.74
CA SER A 500 -1.53 -0.44 -3.57
C SER A 500 -2.72 -0.34 -4.52
N ASN A 501 -3.47 0.77 -4.49
CA ASN A 501 -4.67 1.01 -5.28
C ASN A 501 -4.60 2.38 -5.97
N ASP A 502 -4.46 2.35 -7.28
CA ASP A 502 -4.26 3.51 -8.15
C ASP A 502 -5.43 4.51 -8.11
N GLN A 503 -6.63 4.05 -7.75
CA GLN A 503 -7.84 4.87 -7.67
C GLN A 503 -7.78 5.92 -6.54
N ASN A 504 -6.78 5.85 -5.65
CA ASN A 504 -6.59 6.84 -4.59
C ASN A 504 -5.90 8.13 -5.04
N GLN A 505 -5.51 8.27 -6.32
CA GLN A 505 -4.86 9.49 -6.84
C GLN A 505 -5.56 10.79 -6.41
N ARG A 506 -6.90 10.85 -6.48
CA ARG A 506 -7.67 12.04 -6.04
C ARG A 506 -7.48 12.34 -4.54
N LYS A 507 -7.47 11.31 -3.69
CA LYS A 507 -7.26 11.48 -2.24
C LYS A 507 -5.83 11.88 -1.91
N ILE A 508 -4.85 11.31 -2.61
CA ILE A 508 -3.43 11.63 -2.45
C ILE A 508 -3.18 13.09 -2.86
N TYR A 509 -3.75 13.54 -3.99
CA TYR A 509 -3.67 14.94 -4.42
C TYR A 509 -4.37 15.85 -3.40
N ASN A 510 -5.50 15.42 -2.85
CA ASN A 510 -6.17 16.15 -1.77
C ASN A 510 -5.28 16.35 -0.55
N GLU A 511 -4.65 15.28 -0.05
CA GLU A 511 -3.73 15.34 1.10
C GLU A 511 -2.46 16.16 0.80
N ILE A 512 -1.90 16.06 -0.41
CA ILE A 512 -0.75 16.90 -0.85
C ILE A 512 -1.12 18.38 -0.81
N PHE A 513 -2.27 18.77 -1.37
CA PHE A 513 -2.62 20.18 -1.52
C PHE A 513 -3.53 20.70 -0.39
N GLY A 514 -3.71 19.93 0.68
CA GLY A 514 -4.52 20.30 1.85
C GLY A 514 -5.99 20.51 1.49
N ASN A 515 -6.49 19.82 0.46
CA ASN A 515 -7.85 19.96 -0.02
C ASN A 515 -8.77 18.98 0.74
N THR A 516 -9.84 19.49 1.34
CA THR A 516 -10.97 18.67 1.81
C THR A 516 -12.13 18.87 0.84
N SER A 517 -12.63 17.79 0.23
CA SER A 517 -13.78 17.83 -0.67
C SER A 517 -14.97 17.08 -0.10
N ASN A 518 -16.18 17.49 -0.48
CA ASN A 518 -17.41 16.73 -0.28
C ASN A 518 -17.72 15.76 -1.45
N ASP A 519 -16.69 15.41 -2.23
CA ASP A 519 -16.69 14.52 -3.40
C ASP A 519 -17.67 14.87 -4.54
N SER A 520 -18.34 16.04 -4.49
CA SER A 520 -19.45 16.34 -5.42
C SER A 520 -19.52 17.79 -5.89
N THR A 521 -19.28 18.76 -5.01
CA THR A 521 -19.63 20.18 -5.27
C THR A 521 -18.70 21.20 -4.65
N SER A 522 -17.86 20.85 -3.67
CA SER A 522 -16.93 21.82 -3.08
C SER A 522 -15.58 21.24 -2.68
N VAL A 523 -14.59 22.13 -2.60
CA VAL A 523 -13.22 21.87 -2.18
C VAL A 523 -12.75 23.02 -1.28
N THR A 524 -12.40 22.71 -0.04
CA THR A 524 -11.76 23.66 0.90
C THR A 524 -10.26 23.42 0.92
N VAL A 525 -9.46 24.47 0.69
CA VAL A 525 -8.00 24.43 0.77
C VAL A 525 -7.54 24.90 2.15
N ASP A 526 -6.86 24.02 2.89
CA ASP A 526 -6.13 24.33 4.12
C ASP A 526 -4.78 24.98 3.77
N LEU A 527 -4.67 26.29 4.00
CA LEU A 527 -3.47 27.06 3.65
C LEU A 527 -2.27 26.76 4.57
N LEU A 528 -2.49 26.16 5.75
CA LEU A 528 -1.44 25.74 6.67
C LEU A 528 -0.85 24.39 6.27
N LYS A 529 -1.69 23.46 5.78
CA LYS A 529 -1.30 22.06 5.49
C LYS A 529 -1.05 21.76 4.02
N GLY A 530 -1.61 22.52 3.08
CA GLY A 530 -1.42 22.26 1.66
C GLY A 530 -0.07 22.71 1.12
N TYR A 531 0.52 21.95 0.20
CA TYR A 531 1.66 22.40 -0.60
C TYR A 531 1.25 23.60 -1.47
N SER A 532 2.06 24.66 -1.42
CA SER A 532 1.76 25.95 -2.05
C SER A 532 3.03 26.77 -2.22
N LEU A 533 3.02 27.73 -3.16
CA LEU A 533 4.19 28.52 -3.54
C LEU A 533 3.99 30.00 -3.23
N ALA A 534 4.90 30.59 -2.47
CA ALA A 534 5.01 32.05 -2.41
C ALA A 534 5.88 32.57 -3.57
N SER A 535 5.63 33.76 -4.06
CA SER A 535 6.58 34.44 -4.96
C SER A 535 7.74 35.11 -4.21
N GLY A 536 7.56 35.44 -2.92
CA GLY A 536 8.55 36.19 -2.15
C GLY A 536 8.63 35.75 -0.68
N TRP A 537 9.82 35.84 -0.09
CA TRP A 537 10.12 35.39 1.29
C TRP A 537 9.22 36.03 2.37
N SER A 538 8.69 37.23 2.08
CA SER A 538 7.92 38.05 3.02
C SER A 538 6.50 37.52 3.27
N THR A 539 5.90 36.80 2.32
CA THR A 539 4.61 36.13 2.47
C THR A 539 4.71 35.03 3.52
N TYR A 540 3.77 34.97 4.46
CA TYR A 540 3.89 34.10 5.63
C TYR A 540 2.56 33.62 6.20
N VAL A 541 2.59 32.48 6.90
CA VAL A 541 1.46 31.94 7.67
C VAL A 541 1.54 32.44 9.11
N GLY A 542 0.53 33.22 9.54
CA GLY A 542 0.40 33.76 10.89
C GLY A 542 -0.56 32.95 11.77
N GLU A 543 -0.15 32.62 12.99
CA GLU A 543 -1.00 32.10 14.08
C GLU A 543 -1.61 33.27 14.86
N PHE A 544 -2.95 33.34 14.86
CA PHE A 544 -3.74 34.32 15.60
C PHE A 544 -4.59 33.60 16.66
N LYS A 545 -4.29 33.80 17.93
CA LYS A 545 -4.95 33.16 19.08
C LYS A 545 -6.13 33.97 19.60
N ARG A 546 -6.21 35.26 19.23
CA ARG A 546 -7.11 36.25 19.84
C ARG A 546 -8.24 36.74 18.92
N LEU A 547 -8.56 36.02 17.86
CA LEU A 547 -9.68 36.32 16.98
C LEU A 547 -10.95 35.64 17.47
N THR A 548 -11.99 36.43 17.74
CA THR A 548 -13.35 35.92 17.92
C THR A 548 -13.95 35.55 16.56
N GLY A 549 -14.79 34.51 16.53
CA GLY A 549 -15.72 34.30 15.42
C GLY A 549 -16.82 35.36 15.41
N ALA A 550 -17.53 35.50 14.29
CA ALA A 550 -18.72 36.34 14.23
C ALA A 550 -19.72 35.94 15.34
N ASN A 551 -20.13 36.92 16.14
CA ASN A 551 -20.99 36.78 17.35
C ASN A 551 -20.36 36.10 18.58
N GLN A 552 -19.04 35.94 18.68
CA GLN A 552 -18.36 35.47 19.90
C GLN A 552 -17.80 36.63 20.74
N THR A 553 -17.72 36.45 22.07
CA THR A 553 -17.18 37.45 23.00
C THR A 553 -15.68 37.28 23.21
N VAL A 554 -15.01 38.31 23.74
CA VAL A 554 -13.56 38.29 24.02
C VAL A 554 -13.17 37.17 25.01
N SER A 555 -14.09 36.78 25.89
CA SER A 555 -13.91 35.65 26.82
C SER A 555 -13.82 34.30 26.10
N ASP A 556 -14.58 34.12 25.02
CA ASP A 556 -14.62 32.88 24.24
C ASP A 556 -13.33 32.69 23.42
N SER A 557 -12.65 33.78 23.08
CA SER A 557 -11.38 33.76 22.34
C SER A 557 -10.17 33.29 23.18
N GLN A 558 -10.29 33.15 24.50
CA GLN A 558 -9.21 32.62 25.34
C GLN A 558 -9.10 31.08 25.26
N THR A 559 -10.11 30.40 24.73
CA THR A 559 -10.20 28.92 24.66
C THR A 559 -10.39 28.39 23.23
N SER A 560 -10.59 29.26 22.24
CA SER A 560 -10.69 28.90 20.83
C SER A 560 -9.36 28.39 20.24
N ALA A 561 -9.42 27.44 19.31
CA ALA A 561 -8.26 27.05 18.52
C ALA A 561 -7.75 28.23 17.68
N PRO A 562 -6.42 28.43 17.52
CA PRO A 562 -5.89 29.54 16.77
C PRO A 562 -6.27 29.50 15.29
N SER A 563 -6.53 30.68 14.73
CA SER A 563 -6.73 30.86 13.30
C SER A 563 -5.38 31.01 12.61
N TYR A 564 -5.18 30.31 11.50
CA TYR A 564 -3.99 30.41 10.67
C TYR A 564 -4.32 31.18 9.39
N LEU A 565 -3.70 32.34 9.21
CA LEU A 565 -3.97 33.24 8.07
C LEU A 565 -2.69 33.56 7.31
N VAL A 566 -2.73 33.55 5.98
CA VAL A 566 -1.62 33.98 5.12
C VAL A 566 -1.66 35.48 4.92
N GLY A 567 -0.55 36.16 5.21
CA GLY A 567 -0.38 37.60 5.02
C GLY A 567 0.77 37.95 4.08
N PHE A 568 0.88 39.26 3.78
CA PHE A 568 1.87 39.80 2.84
C PHE A 568 1.76 39.15 1.45
N ILE A 569 0.52 39.07 0.94
CA ILE A 569 0.24 38.90 -0.49
C ILE A 569 0.03 40.32 -1.06
N ALA A 570 0.52 40.55 -2.27
CA ALA A 570 0.70 41.85 -2.92
C ALA A 570 1.31 42.94 -2.01
N GLY A 571 1.29 44.22 -2.39
CA GLY A 571 1.79 45.31 -1.54
C GLY A 571 3.32 45.48 -1.47
N SER A 572 3.79 46.70 -1.14
CA SER A 572 5.22 47.07 -1.18
C SER A 572 5.96 46.89 0.15
N GLY A 573 5.25 46.79 1.28
CA GLY A 573 5.86 46.69 2.61
C GLY A 573 6.65 45.38 2.80
N GLN A 574 7.84 45.48 3.41
CA GLN A 574 8.63 44.32 3.82
C GLN A 574 8.19 43.84 5.21
N ARG A 575 8.25 42.52 5.45
CA ARG A 575 7.99 41.93 6.77
C ARG A 575 9.18 42.20 7.69
N THR A 576 8.92 42.69 8.90
CA THR A 576 9.95 42.77 9.95
C THR A 576 9.94 41.45 10.73
N VAL A 577 11.14 40.89 10.95
CA VAL A 577 11.32 39.61 11.65
C VAL A 577 12.20 39.83 12.87
N ASN A 578 11.75 39.39 14.05
CA ASN A 578 12.54 39.44 15.28
C ASN A 578 13.12 38.06 15.60
N ASN A 579 14.09 38.04 16.51
CA ASN A 579 14.46 36.88 17.32
C ASN A 579 14.87 35.61 16.54
N VAL A 580 15.42 35.78 15.32
CA VAL A 580 15.92 34.70 14.47
C VAL A 580 17.29 35.04 13.87
N SER A 581 18.16 34.03 13.76
CA SER A 581 19.45 34.07 13.06
C SER A 581 19.28 33.75 11.56
N ASN A 582 20.35 33.63 10.76
CA ASN A 582 20.35 33.15 9.36
C ASN A 582 19.16 33.67 8.49
N ILE A 583 19.03 35.00 8.39
CA ILE A 583 17.93 35.66 7.68
C ILE A 583 18.27 35.80 6.19
N ILE A 584 17.51 35.12 5.31
CA ILE A 584 17.64 35.24 3.86
C ILE A 584 16.40 35.92 3.28
N ARG A 585 16.60 37.13 2.74
CA ARG A 585 15.53 37.97 2.15
C ARG A 585 15.38 37.79 0.64
N ASN A 586 15.72 36.62 0.11
CA ASN A 586 15.45 36.22 -1.27
C ASN A 586 14.43 35.06 -1.27
N PRO A 587 13.57 34.89 -2.30
CA PRO A 587 13.29 35.83 -3.39
C PRO A 587 12.57 37.11 -2.89
N ASN A 588 13.05 38.29 -3.28
CA ASN A 588 12.56 39.59 -2.78
C ASN A 588 11.47 40.23 -3.66
N ILE A 589 10.34 39.55 -3.84
CA ILE A 589 9.23 40.06 -4.66
C ILE A 589 8.28 40.94 -3.84
N ALA A 590 7.82 42.04 -4.44
CA ALA A 590 6.95 43.05 -3.84
C ALA A 590 5.93 43.61 -4.86
N GLY A 591 4.97 44.40 -4.38
CA GLY A 591 3.87 44.94 -5.19
C GLY A 591 2.93 43.84 -5.67
N GLN A 592 2.17 44.10 -6.75
CA GLN A 592 1.19 43.15 -7.30
C GLN A 592 1.80 41.79 -7.72
N LYS A 593 3.12 41.77 -8.01
CA LYS A 593 3.87 40.55 -8.33
C LYS A 593 4.08 39.63 -7.13
N ARG A 594 3.85 40.10 -5.88
CA ARG A 594 3.94 39.28 -4.66
C ARG A 594 2.70 38.37 -4.54
N THR A 595 2.65 37.32 -5.34
CA THR A 595 1.58 36.33 -5.37
C THR A 595 1.79 35.17 -4.40
N LEU A 596 0.69 34.46 -4.11
CA LEU A 596 0.62 33.12 -3.51
C LEU A 596 -0.06 32.18 -4.52
N ALA A 597 0.55 31.05 -4.86
CA ALA A 597 -0.10 30.00 -5.66
C ALA A 597 -0.52 28.83 -4.77
N ILE A 598 -1.77 28.41 -4.92
CA ILE A 598 -2.37 27.24 -4.27
C ILE A 598 -2.92 26.29 -5.34
N TYR A 599 -3.32 25.08 -4.93
CA TYR A 599 -3.85 24.07 -5.84
C TYR A 599 -5.21 23.56 -5.36
N VAL A 600 -6.15 23.45 -6.29
CA VAL A 600 -7.53 23.04 -6.07
C VAL A 600 -7.84 21.84 -6.95
N ASN A 601 -8.08 20.69 -6.32
CA ASN A 601 -8.43 19.43 -6.96
C ASN A 601 -9.96 19.34 -7.12
N ALA A 602 -10.47 20.00 -8.16
CA ALA A 602 -11.89 20.16 -8.40
C ALA A 602 -12.56 18.80 -8.76
N PRO A 603 -13.72 18.46 -8.17
CA PRO A 603 -14.38 17.17 -8.41
C PRO A 603 -14.89 17.01 -9.85
N SER A 604 -15.20 18.12 -10.52
CA SER A 604 -15.71 18.20 -11.89
C SER A 604 -15.28 19.50 -12.57
N ASP A 605 -15.34 19.53 -13.91
CA ASP A 605 -15.20 20.77 -14.67
C ASP A 605 -16.40 21.70 -14.39
N GLY A 606 -16.17 23.01 -14.26
CA GLY A 606 -17.26 23.97 -14.16
C GLY A 606 -16.88 25.31 -13.52
N GLN A 607 -17.89 26.11 -13.20
CA GLN A 607 -17.75 27.46 -12.63
C GLN A 607 -17.85 27.42 -11.11
N TYR A 608 -16.80 27.83 -10.40
CA TYR A 608 -16.71 27.75 -8.94
C TYR A 608 -16.78 29.13 -8.29
N GLY A 609 -17.74 29.34 -7.39
CA GLY A 609 -17.75 30.47 -6.46
C GLY A 609 -16.68 30.29 -5.38
N ILE A 610 -16.12 31.40 -4.88
CA ILE A 610 -15.02 31.39 -3.91
C ILE A 610 -15.52 32.04 -2.61
N SER A 611 -15.28 31.37 -1.49
CA SER A 611 -15.54 31.89 -0.15
C SER A 611 -14.35 31.62 0.76
N GLY A 612 -14.25 32.36 1.85
CA GLY A 612 -13.15 32.20 2.79
C GLY A 612 -13.20 33.17 3.96
N THR A 613 -12.24 33.03 4.86
CA THR A 613 -12.07 33.92 6.00
C THR A 613 -10.95 34.94 5.78
N TYR A 614 -11.03 36.10 6.42
CA TYR A 614 -10.01 37.14 6.34
C TYR A 614 -9.98 38.04 7.58
N ILE A 615 -8.86 38.76 7.75
CA ILE A 615 -8.83 40.00 8.54
C ILE A 615 -8.21 41.13 7.71
N SER A 616 -8.76 42.33 7.86
CA SER A 616 -8.29 43.55 7.20
C SER A 616 -8.22 44.70 8.19
N ASN A 617 -7.26 45.61 8.02
CA ASN A 617 -7.05 46.77 8.87
C ASN A 617 -7.76 48.02 8.32
N THR A 618 -7.13 49.20 8.47
CA THR A 618 -7.65 50.57 8.27
C THR A 618 -8.13 50.94 6.86
N SER A 619 -7.99 50.08 5.85
CA SER A 619 -8.44 50.37 4.48
C SER A 619 -9.02 49.12 3.81
N ASN A 620 -9.97 49.32 2.90
CA ASN A 620 -10.51 48.23 2.08
C ASN A 620 -9.39 47.65 1.22
N ARG A 621 -9.34 46.32 1.12
CA ARG A 621 -8.25 45.60 0.44
C ARG A 621 -8.83 44.72 -0.66
N SER A 622 -8.12 44.57 -1.77
CA SER A 622 -8.53 43.69 -2.87
C SER A 622 -7.83 42.32 -2.81
N LEU A 623 -8.53 41.31 -3.31
CA LEU A 623 -7.99 39.99 -3.63
C LEU A 623 -8.35 39.69 -5.08
N LYS A 624 -7.38 39.23 -5.88
CA LYS A 624 -7.60 38.67 -7.20
C LYS A 624 -7.20 37.20 -7.19
N PHE A 625 -8.11 36.34 -7.62
CA PHE A 625 -7.91 34.92 -7.88
C PHE A 625 -7.89 34.73 -9.40
N GLN A 626 -6.96 33.94 -9.93
CA GLN A 626 -6.86 33.62 -11.36
C GLN A 626 -6.31 32.21 -11.54
N THR A 627 -6.69 31.51 -12.62
CA THR A 627 -5.98 30.30 -13.04
C THR A 627 -4.77 30.69 -13.88
N GLU A 628 -3.59 30.22 -13.50
CA GLU A 628 -2.34 30.49 -14.23
C GLU A 628 -2.10 32.00 -14.49
N THR A 629 -1.86 32.39 -15.75
CA THR A 629 -1.70 33.79 -16.19
C THR A 629 -2.89 34.28 -17.04
N ASP A 630 -4.03 33.57 -17.02
CA ASP A 630 -5.20 33.97 -17.77
C ASP A 630 -6.01 35.04 -17.01
N ASP A 631 -6.02 36.27 -17.54
CA ASP A 631 -6.82 37.36 -17.01
C ASP A 631 -8.33 37.18 -17.28
N ALA A 632 -8.72 36.43 -18.33
CA ALA A 632 -10.12 36.16 -18.66
C ALA A 632 -10.77 35.23 -17.64
N ASN A 633 -10.03 34.24 -17.13
CA ASN A 633 -10.45 33.41 -16.01
C ASN A 633 -9.93 33.96 -14.67
N SER A 634 -10.44 35.12 -14.26
CA SER A 634 -10.12 35.74 -12.98
C SER A 634 -11.34 36.30 -12.24
N VAL A 635 -11.22 36.38 -10.91
CA VAL A 635 -12.22 36.93 -9.99
C VAL A 635 -11.53 37.93 -9.07
N THR A 636 -12.00 39.19 -9.06
CA THR A 636 -11.49 40.23 -8.15
C THR A 636 -12.57 40.68 -7.17
N ILE A 637 -12.26 40.64 -5.88
CA ILE A 637 -13.13 41.09 -4.79
C ILE A 637 -12.48 42.22 -4.01
N THR A 638 -13.31 43.01 -3.32
CA THR A 638 -12.86 44.00 -2.33
C THR A 638 -13.49 43.70 -0.99
N VAL A 639 -12.65 43.43 0.00
CA VAL A 639 -13.08 43.18 1.38
C VAL A 639 -12.98 44.45 2.23
N LYS A 640 -13.87 44.57 3.22
CA LYS A 640 -14.01 45.78 4.02
C LYS A 640 -12.95 45.86 5.13
N ALA A 641 -12.52 47.10 5.41
CA ALA A 641 -11.78 47.44 6.61
C ALA A 641 -12.60 47.15 7.88
N LYS A 642 -11.94 46.63 8.93
CA LYS A 642 -12.38 46.78 10.33
C LYS A 642 -11.24 47.40 11.13
N THR A 643 -11.59 48.24 12.11
CA THR A 643 -10.63 49.06 12.86
C THR A 643 -9.77 48.29 13.86
N ALA A 644 -10.10 47.03 14.15
CA ALA A 644 -9.34 46.16 15.06
C ALA A 644 -9.26 44.71 14.53
N TRP A 645 -8.10 44.07 14.70
CA TRP A 645 -7.89 42.63 14.44
C TRP A 645 -8.42 41.79 15.60
N THR A 646 -9.71 41.92 15.90
CA THR A 646 -10.36 41.19 17.00
C THR A 646 -11.34 40.13 16.51
N GLU A 647 -11.82 40.21 15.26
CA GLU A 647 -12.92 39.40 14.76
C GLU A 647 -12.61 38.85 13.35
N LEU A 648 -12.64 37.53 13.18
CA LEU A 648 -12.42 36.89 11.88
C LEU A 648 -13.63 37.13 10.95
N GLN A 649 -13.39 37.74 9.79
CA GLN A 649 -14.42 38.06 8.80
C GLN A 649 -14.57 36.97 7.75
N THR A 650 -15.68 36.97 7.03
CA THR A 650 -15.94 36.07 5.88
C THR A 650 -16.24 36.84 4.61
N PHE A 651 -15.94 36.24 3.45
CA PHE A 651 -16.38 36.71 2.15
C PHE A 651 -16.93 35.54 1.33
N ASN A 652 -17.79 35.84 0.35
CA ASN A 652 -18.32 34.90 -0.63
C ASN A 652 -18.55 35.65 -1.96
N THR A 653 -18.03 35.15 -3.08
CA THR A 653 -18.16 35.82 -4.39
C THR A 653 -19.57 35.74 -4.96
N SER A 654 -20.42 34.83 -4.45
CA SER A 654 -21.85 34.81 -4.75
C SER A 654 -22.57 36.07 -4.25
N ASP A 655 -22.09 36.68 -3.16
CA ASP A 655 -22.72 37.85 -2.56
C ASP A 655 -22.47 39.12 -3.38
N MET A 656 -23.55 39.77 -3.85
CA MET A 656 -23.47 40.96 -4.71
C MET A 656 -22.68 42.13 -4.11
N MET A 657 -22.53 42.18 -2.79
CA MET A 657 -21.88 43.28 -2.05
C MET A 657 -20.35 43.13 -1.91
N VAL A 658 -19.77 42.02 -2.38
CA VAL A 658 -18.34 41.66 -2.22
C VAL A 658 -17.52 41.91 -3.50
N VAL A 659 -18.18 41.89 -4.66
CA VAL A 659 -17.56 42.01 -6.00
C VAL A 659 -17.69 43.46 -6.50
N GLN A 660 -16.61 44.04 -7.02
CA GLN A 660 -16.63 45.39 -7.62
C GLN A 660 -16.94 45.34 -9.12
N ASN A 661 -18.03 46.00 -9.53
CA ASN A 661 -18.48 46.18 -10.92
C ASN A 661 -18.74 44.86 -11.67
N ASN A 662 -19.01 44.93 -12.98
CA ASN A 662 -19.56 43.88 -13.86
C ASN A 662 -18.66 42.63 -14.12
N HIS A 663 -17.79 42.26 -13.18
CA HIS A 663 -16.83 41.18 -13.34
C HIS A 663 -17.39 39.78 -13.00
N THR A 664 -16.72 38.77 -13.54
CA THR A 664 -16.87 37.35 -13.22
C THR A 664 -16.83 37.09 -11.71
N ARG A 665 -17.83 36.34 -11.23
CA ARG A 665 -17.99 35.95 -9.81
C ARG A 665 -17.50 34.54 -9.51
N THR A 666 -17.28 33.77 -10.56
CA THR A 666 -16.85 32.38 -10.53
C THR A 666 -15.54 32.25 -11.28
N LEU A 667 -14.75 31.27 -10.86
CA LEU A 667 -13.53 30.85 -11.53
C LEU A 667 -13.83 29.52 -12.24
N HIS A 668 -13.54 29.41 -13.53
CA HIS A 668 -13.62 28.13 -14.23
C HIS A 668 -12.49 27.23 -13.73
N LEU A 669 -12.82 26.02 -13.30
CA LEU A 669 -11.86 25.00 -12.91
C LEU A 669 -12.13 23.75 -13.76
N LYS A 670 -11.06 23.12 -14.26
CA LYS A 670 -11.13 21.81 -14.91
C LYS A 670 -11.26 20.71 -13.85
N GLN A 671 -11.82 19.56 -14.21
CA GLN A 671 -11.79 18.40 -13.32
C GLN A 671 -10.34 18.02 -12.98
N GLY A 672 -10.06 17.75 -11.70
CA GLY A 672 -8.72 17.47 -11.21
C GLY A 672 -7.99 18.72 -10.73
N LEU A 673 -6.65 18.71 -10.82
CA LEU A 673 -5.80 19.69 -10.15
C LEU A 673 -5.66 21.01 -10.94
N ASN A 674 -6.03 22.13 -10.33
CA ASN A 674 -5.94 23.48 -10.89
C ASN A 674 -5.00 24.36 -10.05
N LYS A 675 -4.08 25.08 -10.69
CA LYS A 675 -3.20 26.07 -10.04
C LYS A 675 -3.90 27.43 -9.97
N ILE A 676 -4.19 27.90 -8.76
CA ILE A 676 -4.83 29.20 -8.51
C ILE A 676 -3.80 30.19 -7.98
N VAL A 677 -3.61 31.30 -8.68
CA VAL A 677 -2.73 32.39 -8.25
C VAL A 677 -3.55 33.46 -7.55
N ILE A 678 -3.13 33.82 -6.35
CA ILE A 678 -3.75 34.83 -5.48
C ILE A 678 -2.84 36.06 -5.46
N SER A 679 -3.42 37.22 -5.74
CA SER A 679 -2.76 38.52 -5.78
C SER A 679 -3.70 39.62 -5.26
N GLY A 680 -3.31 40.88 -5.43
CA GLY A 680 -4.10 42.06 -5.05
C GLY A 680 -3.57 43.32 -5.71
N SER A 681 -4.39 44.37 -5.75
CA SER A 681 -4.05 45.63 -6.44
C SER A 681 -3.07 46.50 -5.64
N ASN A 682 -3.15 46.43 -4.31
CA ASN A 682 -2.29 47.06 -3.30
C ASN A 682 -1.92 45.97 -2.25
N ASP A 683 -1.80 46.26 -0.95
CA ASP A 683 -1.71 45.16 0.05
C ASP A 683 -3.05 44.38 0.11
N THR A 684 -2.99 43.06 0.22
CA THR A 684 -4.18 42.20 0.45
C THR A 684 -4.63 42.25 1.92
N PRO A 685 -5.84 41.75 2.26
CA PRO A 685 -6.09 41.28 3.63
C PRO A 685 -5.17 40.08 3.97
N PHE A 686 -5.15 39.69 5.24
CA PHE A 686 -4.74 38.34 5.64
C PHE A 686 -5.88 37.37 5.34
N ILE A 687 -5.60 36.21 4.74
CA ILE A 687 -6.61 35.23 4.32
C ILE A 687 -6.45 33.88 5.02
N GLY A 688 -7.56 33.29 5.45
CA GLY A 688 -7.60 31.91 5.94
C GLY A 688 -7.95 30.91 4.84
N ASN A 689 -8.40 29.73 5.24
CA ASN A 689 -8.80 28.67 4.31
C ASN A 689 -9.87 29.14 3.31
N LEU A 690 -9.77 28.63 2.09
CA LEU A 690 -10.58 29.04 0.95
C LEU A 690 -11.44 27.86 0.47
N THR A 691 -12.75 28.08 0.33
CA THR A 691 -13.69 27.08 -0.19
C THR A 691 -14.16 27.49 -1.58
N PHE A 692 -13.90 26.61 -2.54
CA PHE A 692 -14.37 26.68 -3.92
C PHE A 692 -15.62 25.81 -4.03
N THR A 693 -16.74 26.38 -4.48
CA THR A 693 -18.03 25.69 -4.58
C THR A 693 -18.57 25.78 -6.00
N LEU A 694 -18.78 24.63 -6.63
CA LEU A 694 -19.35 24.48 -7.97
C LEU A 694 -20.74 25.13 -8.00
N ASN A 695 -20.93 26.07 -8.92
CA ASN A 695 -22.19 26.75 -9.11
C ASN A 695 -23.08 25.95 -10.07
N ASN A 696 -24.00 25.17 -9.50
CA ASN A 696 -24.93 24.31 -10.26
C ASN A 696 -26.08 25.07 -10.96
N THR A 697 -26.01 26.40 -11.10
CA THR A 697 -26.99 27.11 -11.94
C THR A 697 -26.67 26.83 -13.42
N PRO A 698 -27.63 26.29 -14.21
CA PRO A 698 -27.44 26.14 -15.64
C PRO A 698 -27.13 27.50 -16.26
N SER A 699 -26.13 27.56 -17.14
CA SER A 699 -25.86 28.75 -17.94
C SER A 699 -27.04 29.06 -18.85
N SER A 700 -27.93 29.97 -18.43
CA SER A 700 -29.08 30.41 -19.20
C SER A 700 -28.65 31.36 -20.33
N ASN A 701 -28.02 30.81 -21.36
CA ASN A 701 -27.63 31.51 -22.60
C ASN A 701 -28.15 30.74 -23.83
N SER A 702 -29.42 30.98 -24.15
CA SER A 702 -30.06 30.72 -25.45
C SER A 702 -31.45 31.39 -25.44
N GLU A 703 -31.83 32.32 -26.30
CA GLU A 703 -31.09 33.22 -27.22
C GLU A 703 -31.77 34.61 -27.15
N SER A 704 -31.39 35.55 -28.01
CA SER A 704 -32.09 36.84 -28.21
C SER A 704 -33.31 36.69 -29.13
#